data_AF-A0A1N6WCF1-F1
#
_entry.id   AF-A0A1N6WCF1-F1
#
_cell.length_a   1.000
_cell.length_b   1.000
_cell.length_c   1.000
_cell.angle_alpha   90.00
_cell.angle_beta   90.00
_cell.angle_gamma   90.00
#
_symmetry.space_group_name_H-M   'P 1'
#
loop_
_entity.id
_entity.type
_entity.pdbx_description
1 polymer ?
#
loop_
_entity_poly.entity_id
_entity_poly.type
_entity_poly.pdbx_seq_one_letter_code
_entity_poly.pdbx_strand_id
1 'polypeptide(L)'
;MATQASLDQIQNLYIAFYGRPADAAGQEYWADELEAANGDLSAIINAFASSEEYQRNYGDLEAADLVNALYQQILGRDAEQAGLDFYVEELAEGNITEGEIALAILNGAQGEDAAVLESRKDVADAFTASVAANNKEYGEEQEAAAKAMLAGVDADTEVADVDIDGIVLGFPDAEDNGNGGGEVGETFRLAADQDVLTGTENDDTFVGYILDNQNTLQSGDIIDGGAGTDKLVAEIGDSQAFAIAAKTKNVEEVFIRAQDTAIEDASDNPTPDFVDSEVQIDAQDMVGVKEWWSVDSRADLVIEDIRLSGSEITDFDQLLGEGAAENSLPSDVTFGMKSTDAAVSFGAYFDSQSLIAAPDEATNSQLRVNLMDLGTEEIPHDPNQPLGQLNIEGFNFILNGVQYTLKSDGIYNAKTYEELETAVRAALNEAKADNPELAGLSINRVEDGFETNAYVNGTSQGLVQGDSILLNDANGGTFEGAGFVAREDGVTDFTLYGRQRPEDPSIASNMIETNIALDNVGRGSMGGDLQVGGMSNTPDSGIEVFNVFVDRDSKLSSMSSTNNQLKVVNVESVGAEGDLVIAQLDNVQDVNAASFKGDLSITGEIEELVIDRDLNLVDEQDNPAADNSNFDYTFGAGNDSLNLLLDGNVAAHEDFALNINMGNGNNSVVTEINFAGNDYQDQSDLDNISVTTGTGNDTVNTYGEGDVTISTGAGNDTVYADNSGSSDDAYFLGFADTVTTIDTTVAGGPEALEAFIADQTALLEQLGLTNVVISVDDSAPAAVVIDGVTADGGVHGTWAFNSQNLEVSDLLGGDGSLNSGGLDSSTNPAFLWGASLTVTISGATLAGAGLTEEAAAAFDNGWESTVEVPTGDNYVADERHINQAIKEAINSDEVLNKLLRVVDGENNTLIVQSLVDGTFSADDLIVELNVGDLAGLSATELAGVQDAWEAFNGNSAAAAIAAGDLDAGVAALVGNHEGLSNGSVVANNSQLAQNGGVDITGTDSAVESDNIINAGSGNDVVVLGTGTDSNDTVVFTNYNNGENTIVNFVAGDSLGEDYLDFSAYLNNMTSASGSVESQQLIAQTLNADATLEANSVTIFEAFNSAAVANETWEALTASDLLAAIVDGNGQGYGNILDATFDAEGTIANYVGSERSHIVMIENDANDGEYKVFELSSDNTSAEFTSVQLIGTYDFGDSLGGVLTLADNLA
;
A
#
# COMPACT_ATOMS: atom_id res chain seq x y z
N MET A 1 1.78 -13.03 19.66
CA MET A 1 1.80 -12.66 21.09
C MET A 1 0.72 -11.62 21.33
N ALA A 2 0.03 -11.66 22.48
CA ALA A 2 -1.02 -10.71 22.84
C ALA A 2 -0.60 -9.23 22.69
N THR A 3 -1.49 -8.40 22.11
CA THR A 3 -1.26 -6.95 22.00
C THR A 3 -1.41 -6.25 23.36
N GLN A 4 -0.79 -5.06 23.51
CA GLN A 4 -1.00 -4.24 24.71
C GLN A 4 -2.47 -3.84 24.91
N ALA A 5 -3.22 -3.66 23.82
CA ALA A 5 -4.66 -3.39 23.88
C ALA A 5 -5.44 -4.57 24.50
N SER A 6 -5.12 -5.80 24.11
CA SER A 6 -5.72 -7.00 24.69
C SER A 6 -5.32 -7.19 26.15
N LEU A 7 -4.06 -6.97 26.51
CA LEU A 7 -3.60 -7.01 27.90
C LEU A 7 -4.34 -5.98 28.79
N ASP A 8 -4.53 -4.77 28.29
CA ASP A 8 -5.27 -3.69 28.94
C ASP A 8 -6.76 -4.03 29.11
N GLN A 9 -7.36 -4.62 28.07
CA GLN A 9 -8.75 -5.06 28.06
C GLN A 9 -8.98 -6.18 29.07
N ILE A 10 -8.08 -7.16 29.16
CA ILE A 10 -8.14 -8.23 30.16
C ILE A 10 -7.93 -7.68 31.57
N GLN A 11 -7.00 -6.75 31.78
CA GLN A 11 -6.82 -6.13 33.10
C GLN A 11 -8.11 -5.47 33.59
N ASN A 12 -8.79 -4.74 32.70
CA ASN A 12 -10.07 -4.12 33.01
C ASN A 12 -11.16 -5.15 33.35
N LEU A 13 -11.16 -6.33 32.74
CA LEU A 13 -12.08 -7.42 33.11
C LEU A 13 -11.76 -7.98 34.51
N TYR A 14 -10.49 -8.16 34.87
CA TYR A 14 -10.12 -8.57 36.23
C TYR A 14 -10.56 -7.55 37.28
N ILE A 15 -10.44 -6.26 36.98
CA ILE A 15 -10.99 -5.18 37.82
C ILE A 15 -12.52 -5.29 37.89
N ALA A 16 -13.20 -5.50 36.76
CA ALA A 16 -14.65 -5.49 36.69
C ALA A 16 -15.31 -6.70 37.38
N PHE A 17 -14.79 -7.90 37.15
CA PHE A 17 -15.37 -9.15 37.66
C PHE A 17 -14.87 -9.53 39.04
N TYR A 18 -13.60 -9.20 39.36
CA TYR A 18 -12.96 -9.68 40.59
C TYR A 18 -12.51 -8.57 41.53
N GLY A 19 -12.42 -7.32 41.06
CA GLY A 19 -12.02 -6.16 41.87
C GLY A 19 -10.56 -6.18 42.27
N ARG A 20 -9.72 -6.93 41.56
CA ARG A 20 -8.28 -7.12 41.81
C ARG A 20 -7.49 -7.05 40.50
N PRO A 21 -6.18 -6.76 40.56
CA PRO A 21 -5.29 -6.90 39.40
C PRO A 21 -5.21 -8.35 38.91
N ALA A 22 -4.96 -8.56 37.62
CA ALA A 22 -4.64 -9.88 37.09
C ALA A 22 -3.27 -10.36 37.58
N ASP A 23 -3.09 -11.67 37.70
CA ASP A 23 -1.75 -12.25 37.72
C ASP A 23 -1.17 -12.28 36.30
N ALA A 24 0.16 -12.20 36.17
CA ALA A 24 0.81 -12.02 34.87
C ALA A 24 0.47 -13.15 33.87
N ALA A 25 0.53 -14.41 34.32
CA ALA A 25 0.23 -15.57 33.49
C ALA A 25 -1.24 -15.63 33.08
N GLY A 26 -2.16 -15.31 33.99
CA GLY A 26 -3.59 -15.22 33.69
C GLY A 26 -3.93 -14.08 32.73
N GLN A 27 -3.29 -12.91 32.87
CA GLN A 27 -3.49 -11.78 31.98
C GLN A 27 -3.06 -12.11 30.54
N GLU A 28 -1.90 -12.73 30.40
CA GLU A 28 -1.33 -13.15 29.12
C GLU A 28 -2.18 -14.24 28.46
N TYR A 29 -2.55 -15.29 29.21
CA TYR A 29 -3.43 -16.35 28.71
C TYR A 29 -4.75 -15.82 28.15
N TRP A 30 -5.46 -14.98 28.92
CA TRP A 30 -6.75 -14.46 28.47
C TRP A 30 -6.61 -13.45 27.33
N ALA A 31 -5.47 -12.77 27.22
CA ALA A 31 -5.22 -11.83 26.13
C ALA A 31 -4.91 -12.60 24.84
N ASP A 32 -4.15 -13.69 24.89
CA ASP A 32 -3.93 -14.58 23.74
C ASP A 32 -5.25 -15.24 23.29
N GLU A 33 -6.11 -15.66 24.23
CA GLU A 33 -7.45 -16.18 23.90
C GLU A 33 -8.36 -15.11 23.28
N LEU A 34 -8.19 -13.84 23.66
CA LEU A 34 -8.92 -12.72 23.07
C LEU A 34 -8.47 -12.43 21.63
N GLU A 35 -7.16 -12.47 21.37
CA GLU A 35 -6.61 -12.34 20.02
C GLU A 35 -7.04 -13.51 19.14
N ALA A 36 -6.96 -14.75 19.64
CA ALA A 36 -7.41 -15.94 18.93
C ALA A 36 -8.91 -15.91 18.60
N ALA A 37 -9.71 -15.13 19.37
CA ALA A 37 -11.12 -14.90 19.14
C ALA A 37 -11.43 -13.63 18.32
N ASN A 38 -10.43 -13.00 17.68
CA ASN A 38 -10.56 -11.75 16.92
C ASN A 38 -11.22 -10.61 17.73
N GLY A 39 -10.89 -10.49 19.01
CA GLY A 39 -11.44 -9.47 19.90
C GLY A 39 -12.84 -9.79 20.46
N ASP A 40 -13.42 -10.96 20.19
CA ASP A 40 -14.71 -11.35 20.76
C ASP A 40 -14.59 -11.74 22.24
N LEU A 41 -15.09 -10.87 23.11
CA LEU A 41 -15.11 -11.08 24.56
C LEU A 41 -16.16 -12.10 25.04
N SER A 42 -17.09 -12.54 24.19
CA SER A 42 -18.28 -13.29 24.63
C SER A 42 -17.94 -14.57 25.38
N ALA A 43 -16.94 -15.32 24.91
CA ALA A 43 -16.47 -16.54 25.58
C ALA A 43 -15.78 -16.25 26.92
N ILE A 44 -14.95 -15.21 26.96
CA ILE A 44 -14.18 -14.78 28.14
C ILE A 44 -15.14 -14.26 29.23
N ILE A 45 -16.12 -13.44 28.88
CA ILE A 45 -17.16 -12.95 29.80
C ILE A 45 -17.90 -14.11 30.45
N ASN A 46 -18.30 -15.11 29.65
CA ASN A 46 -18.98 -16.30 30.17
C ASN A 46 -18.09 -17.12 31.11
N ALA A 47 -16.80 -17.26 30.78
CA ALA A 47 -15.82 -17.92 31.66
C ALA A 47 -15.63 -17.15 32.98
N PHE A 48 -15.54 -15.82 32.95
CA PHE A 48 -15.36 -15.00 34.13
C PHE A 48 -16.60 -14.99 35.03
N ALA A 49 -17.79 -14.85 34.45
CA ALA A 49 -19.07 -14.86 35.17
C ALA A 49 -19.42 -16.21 35.80
N SER A 50 -18.97 -17.31 35.18
CA SER A 50 -19.19 -18.68 35.69
C SER A 50 -18.11 -19.14 36.67
N SER A 51 -17.06 -18.34 36.89
CA SER A 51 -15.96 -18.68 37.80
C SER A 51 -16.42 -18.80 39.25
N GLU A 52 -15.74 -19.67 40.02
CA GLU A 52 -15.99 -19.81 41.46
C GLU A 52 -15.76 -18.49 42.21
N GLU A 53 -14.82 -17.66 41.76
CA GLU A 53 -14.52 -16.36 42.36
C GLU A 53 -15.69 -15.37 42.17
N TYR A 54 -16.24 -15.26 40.95
CA TYR A 54 -17.39 -14.40 40.68
C TYR A 54 -18.62 -14.87 41.47
N GLN A 55 -18.93 -16.17 41.43
CA GLN A 55 -20.08 -16.74 42.14
C GLN A 55 -19.98 -16.58 43.66
N ARG A 56 -18.76 -16.67 44.23
CA ARG A 56 -18.49 -16.40 45.65
C ARG A 56 -18.75 -14.94 46.05
N ASN A 57 -18.45 -13.99 45.17
CA ASN A 57 -18.61 -12.56 45.43
C ASN A 57 -20.05 -12.07 45.17
N TYR A 58 -20.72 -12.65 44.17
CA TYR A 58 -21.94 -12.09 43.57
C TYR A 58 -23.13 -13.04 43.45
N GLY A 59 -22.91 -14.36 43.40
CA GLY A 59 -23.95 -15.34 43.00
C GLY A 59 -25.12 -15.52 43.97
N ASP A 60 -25.02 -15.03 45.21
CA ASP A 60 -26.09 -15.06 46.22
C ASP A 60 -26.83 -13.69 46.36
N LEU A 61 -26.45 -12.67 45.57
CA LEU A 61 -27.04 -11.33 45.65
C LEU A 61 -28.32 -11.24 44.82
N GLU A 62 -29.31 -10.51 45.34
CA GLU A 62 -30.49 -10.13 44.56
C GLU A 62 -30.08 -9.06 43.53
N ALA A 63 -30.75 -9.00 42.37
CA ALA A 63 -30.35 -8.17 41.22
C ALA A 63 -29.99 -6.71 41.57
N ALA A 64 -30.74 -6.05 42.46
CA ALA A 64 -30.44 -4.67 42.88
C ALA A 64 -29.18 -4.57 43.76
N ASP A 65 -28.93 -5.58 44.60
CA ASP A 65 -27.73 -5.63 45.43
C ASP A 65 -26.50 -6.00 44.58
N LEU A 66 -26.67 -6.86 43.57
CA LEU A 66 -25.65 -7.22 42.58
C LEU A 66 -25.17 -6.00 41.78
N VAL A 67 -26.10 -5.30 41.12
CA VAL A 67 -25.78 -4.13 40.29
C VAL A 67 -25.07 -3.06 41.15
N ASN A 68 -25.57 -2.78 42.35
CA ASN A 68 -24.93 -1.79 43.22
C ASN A 68 -23.53 -2.25 43.71
N ALA A 69 -23.32 -3.55 43.91
CA ALA A 69 -22.01 -4.09 44.27
C ALA A 69 -21.00 -4.01 43.12
N LEU A 70 -21.43 -4.20 41.87
CA LEU A 70 -20.59 -4.01 40.68
C LEU A 70 -20.23 -2.54 40.47
N TYR A 71 -21.17 -1.60 40.67
CA TYR A 71 -20.89 -0.17 40.64
C TYR A 71 -19.85 0.26 41.69
N GLN A 72 -19.95 -0.27 42.91
CA GLN A 72 -18.97 -0.02 43.96
C GLN A 72 -17.60 -0.61 43.63
N GLN A 73 -17.56 -1.80 43.01
CA GLN A 73 -16.31 -2.45 42.62
C GLN A 73 -15.62 -1.77 41.44
N ILE A 74 -16.36 -1.34 40.42
CA ILE A 74 -15.77 -0.77 39.19
C ILE A 74 -15.48 0.72 39.42
N LEU A 75 -16.46 1.46 39.96
CA LEU A 75 -16.45 2.92 39.97
C LEU A 75 -16.31 3.54 41.38
N GLY A 76 -16.26 2.72 42.44
CA GLY A 76 -16.09 3.22 43.81
C GLY A 76 -17.27 4.01 44.39
N ARG A 77 -18.46 3.89 43.77
CA ARG A 77 -19.68 4.60 44.19
C ARG A 77 -20.94 3.75 44.03
N ASP A 78 -22.03 4.16 44.66
CA ASP A 78 -23.34 3.50 44.50
C ASP A 78 -23.91 3.81 43.09
N ALA A 79 -24.70 2.86 42.58
CA ALA A 79 -25.47 3.05 41.35
C ALA A 79 -26.50 4.18 41.56
N GLU A 80 -26.67 5.02 40.53
CA GLU A 80 -27.77 5.98 40.55
C GLU A 80 -29.10 5.23 40.43
N GLN A 81 -30.15 5.70 41.09
CA GLN A 81 -31.43 4.99 41.13
C GLN A 81 -31.97 4.66 39.73
N ALA A 82 -31.78 5.55 38.74
CA ALA A 82 -32.23 5.31 37.37
C ALA A 82 -31.42 4.20 36.65
N GLY A 83 -30.10 4.17 36.82
CA GLY A 83 -29.26 3.11 36.27
C GLY A 83 -29.47 1.76 36.97
N LEU A 84 -29.68 1.79 38.30
CA LEU A 84 -30.04 0.63 39.08
C LEU A 84 -31.37 0.02 38.61
N ASP A 85 -32.41 0.86 38.46
CA ASP A 85 -33.73 0.41 38.00
C ASP A 85 -33.64 -0.18 36.57
N PHE A 86 -32.83 0.41 35.69
CA PHE A 86 -32.60 -0.07 34.32
C PHE A 86 -31.97 -1.47 34.28
N TYR A 87 -30.80 -1.67 34.90
CA TYR A 87 -30.13 -2.98 34.86
C TYR A 87 -30.94 -4.08 35.56
N VAL A 88 -31.71 -3.74 36.60
CA VAL A 88 -32.60 -4.70 37.28
C VAL A 88 -33.77 -5.11 36.38
N GLU A 89 -34.29 -4.20 35.55
CA GLU A 89 -35.35 -4.52 34.58
C GLU A 89 -34.81 -5.42 33.45
N GLU A 90 -33.67 -5.07 32.85
CA GLU A 90 -33.04 -5.87 31.78
C GLU A 90 -32.66 -7.29 32.25
N LEU A 91 -32.17 -7.43 33.49
CA LEU A 91 -31.94 -8.74 34.12
C LEU A 91 -33.23 -9.54 34.31
N ALA A 92 -34.32 -8.88 34.72
CA ALA A 92 -35.59 -9.54 34.96
C ALA A 92 -36.28 -10.01 33.66
N GLU A 93 -36.01 -9.31 32.56
CA GLU A 93 -36.48 -9.67 31.21
C GLU A 93 -35.56 -10.68 30.51
N GLY A 94 -34.33 -10.86 30.99
CA GLY A 94 -33.33 -11.78 30.43
C GLY A 94 -32.64 -11.24 29.19
N ASN A 95 -32.67 -9.93 28.97
CA ASN A 95 -32.04 -9.24 27.83
C ASN A 95 -30.54 -9.02 28.05
N ILE A 96 -30.07 -9.05 29.31
CA ILE A 96 -28.67 -8.98 29.71
C ILE A 96 -28.40 -10.02 30.79
N THR A 97 -27.23 -10.65 30.75
CA THR A 97 -26.75 -11.58 31.78
C THR A 97 -26.03 -10.85 32.91
N GLU A 98 -25.85 -11.53 34.06
CA GLU A 98 -25.11 -10.98 35.21
C GLU A 98 -23.66 -10.61 34.84
N GLY A 99 -23.01 -11.39 33.96
CA GLY A 99 -21.66 -11.11 33.46
C GLY A 99 -21.59 -9.90 32.53
N GLU A 100 -22.54 -9.77 31.61
CA GLU A 100 -22.59 -8.65 30.66
C GLU A 100 -22.82 -7.29 31.34
N ILE A 101 -23.45 -7.26 32.53
CA ILE A 101 -23.62 -6.01 33.29
C ILE A 101 -22.29 -5.43 33.73
N ALA A 102 -21.32 -6.26 34.15
CA ALA A 102 -20.02 -5.77 34.57
C ALA A 102 -19.31 -5.05 33.41
N LEU A 103 -19.39 -5.61 32.20
CA LEU A 103 -18.86 -4.98 30.99
C LEU A 103 -19.66 -3.74 30.57
N ALA A 104 -20.98 -3.76 30.69
CA ALA A 104 -21.82 -2.61 30.38
C ALA A 104 -21.54 -1.42 31.31
N ILE A 105 -21.28 -1.68 32.60
CA ILE A 105 -20.86 -0.64 33.57
C ILE A 105 -19.46 -0.13 33.25
N LEU A 106 -18.52 -1.01 32.90
CA LEU A 106 -17.17 -0.67 32.48
C LEU A 106 -17.17 0.25 31.25
N ASN A 107 -17.83 -0.18 30.16
CA ASN A 107 -17.90 0.55 28.90
C ASN A 107 -18.78 1.81 28.98
N GLY A 108 -19.68 1.87 29.95
CA GLY A 108 -20.55 3.02 30.22
C GLY A 108 -19.91 4.10 31.10
N ALA A 109 -18.68 3.91 31.59
CA ALA A 109 -18.00 4.87 32.45
C ALA A 109 -17.66 6.17 31.69
N GLN A 110 -18.00 7.32 32.27
CA GLN A 110 -17.74 8.64 31.68
C GLN A 110 -17.36 9.66 32.76
N GLY A 111 -16.58 10.68 32.39
CA GLY A 111 -16.22 11.76 33.31
C GLY A 111 -15.39 11.25 34.49
N GLU A 112 -15.82 11.54 35.73
CA GLU A 112 -15.13 11.10 36.96
C GLU A 112 -15.05 9.57 37.06
N ASP A 113 -16.03 8.84 36.53
CA ASP A 113 -16.04 7.37 36.52
C ASP A 113 -14.94 6.78 35.62
N ALA A 114 -14.71 7.38 34.46
CA ALA A 114 -13.64 6.96 33.55
C ALA A 114 -12.25 7.24 34.17
N ALA A 115 -12.11 8.37 34.88
CA ALA A 115 -10.88 8.69 35.60
C ALA A 115 -10.61 7.70 36.76
N VAL A 116 -11.64 7.27 37.50
CA VAL A 116 -11.49 6.22 38.53
C VAL A 116 -11.02 4.90 37.90
N LEU A 117 -11.59 4.51 36.76
CA LEU A 117 -11.23 3.27 36.08
C LEU A 117 -9.78 3.30 35.59
N GLU A 118 -9.36 4.41 34.99
CA GLU A 118 -7.99 4.60 34.50
C GLU A 118 -6.97 4.52 35.65
N SER A 119 -7.17 5.27 36.74
CA SER A 119 -6.30 5.20 37.91
C SER A 119 -6.24 3.79 38.52
N ARG A 120 -7.35 3.03 38.46
CA ARG A 120 -7.39 1.63 38.93
C ARG A 120 -6.62 0.69 38.02
N LYS A 121 -6.72 0.87 36.71
CA LYS A 121 -5.94 0.13 35.72
C LYS A 121 -4.44 0.39 35.93
N ASP A 122 -4.03 1.64 36.01
CA ASP A 122 -2.62 2.01 36.23
C ASP A 122 -2.03 1.40 37.51
N VAL A 123 -2.79 1.45 38.61
CA VAL A 123 -2.38 0.84 39.89
C VAL A 123 -2.37 -0.69 39.78
N ALA A 124 -3.31 -1.28 39.04
CA ALA A 124 -3.35 -2.72 38.82
C ALA A 124 -2.17 -3.20 37.97
N ASP A 125 -1.83 -2.50 36.89
CA ASP A 125 -0.71 -2.82 36.01
C ASP A 125 0.62 -2.75 36.77
N ALA A 126 0.82 -1.68 37.54
CA ALA A 126 1.99 -1.53 38.40
C ALA A 126 2.07 -2.64 39.48
N PHE A 127 0.92 -3.10 39.98
CA PHE A 127 0.87 -4.22 40.93
C PHE A 127 1.22 -5.55 40.27
N THR A 128 0.63 -5.87 39.12
CA THR A 128 0.94 -7.08 38.34
C THR A 128 2.43 -7.13 38.00
N ALA A 129 3.01 -6.01 37.56
CA ALA A 129 4.43 -5.88 37.28
C ALA A 129 5.30 -6.05 38.55
N SER A 130 4.90 -5.48 39.70
CA SER A 130 5.65 -5.61 40.95
C SER A 130 5.62 -7.05 41.49
N VAL A 131 4.48 -7.76 41.38
CA VAL A 131 4.37 -9.19 41.74
C VAL A 131 5.33 -10.04 40.90
N ALA A 132 5.33 -9.84 39.58
CA ALA A 132 6.22 -10.54 38.66
C ALA A 132 7.71 -10.22 38.95
N ALA A 133 8.06 -8.94 39.09
CA ALA A 133 9.44 -8.50 39.31
C ALA A 133 10.04 -8.98 40.65
N ASN A 134 9.21 -9.21 41.67
CA ASN A 134 9.64 -9.63 43.00
C ASN A 134 9.43 -11.12 43.30
N ASN A 135 8.98 -11.90 42.31
CA ASN A 135 8.67 -13.34 42.40
C ASN A 135 7.79 -13.70 43.61
N LYS A 136 6.63 -13.05 43.70
CA LYS A 136 5.70 -13.21 44.83
C LYS A 136 4.51 -14.08 44.46
N GLU A 137 4.04 -14.88 45.42
CA GLU A 137 2.79 -15.62 45.25
C GLU A 137 1.63 -14.63 45.18
N TYR A 138 0.82 -14.74 44.13
CA TYR A 138 -0.39 -13.96 43.99
C TYR A 138 -1.55 -14.88 43.59
N GLY A 139 -2.34 -15.29 44.58
CA GLY A 139 -3.54 -16.10 44.42
C GLY A 139 -4.55 -15.82 45.52
N GLU A 140 -5.42 -16.79 45.82
CA GLU A 140 -6.59 -16.62 46.71
C GLU A 140 -6.26 -16.01 48.09
N GLU A 141 -5.09 -16.34 48.66
CA GLU A 141 -4.66 -15.82 49.96
C GLU A 141 -4.24 -14.34 49.93
N GLN A 142 -3.85 -13.80 48.77
CA GLN A 142 -3.39 -12.42 48.56
C GLN A 142 -4.47 -11.50 47.96
N GLU A 143 -5.52 -12.08 47.36
CA GLU A 143 -6.67 -11.36 46.78
C GLU A 143 -7.19 -10.26 47.69
N ALA A 144 -7.37 -10.54 49.00
CA ALA A 144 -7.95 -9.59 49.94
C ALA A 144 -7.10 -8.31 50.09
N ALA A 145 -5.77 -8.42 49.99
CA ALA A 145 -4.88 -7.26 50.06
C ALA A 145 -4.92 -6.45 48.75
N ALA A 146 -4.93 -7.13 47.60
CA ALA A 146 -4.99 -6.50 46.29
C ALA A 146 -6.34 -5.79 46.04
N LYS A 147 -7.46 -6.43 46.43
CA LYS A 147 -8.80 -5.82 46.40
C LYS A 147 -8.90 -4.61 47.31
N ALA A 148 -8.32 -4.68 48.51
CA ALA A 148 -8.30 -3.55 49.44
C ALA A 148 -7.48 -2.37 48.93
N MET A 149 -6.42 -2.64 48.16
CA MET A 149 -5.63 -1.61 47.49
C MET A 149 -6.46 -0.90 46.41
N LEU A 150 -7.01 -1.64 45.45
CA LEU A 150 -7.80 -1.05 44.36
C LEU A 150 -9.08 -0.36 44.84
N ALA A 151 -9.73 -0.87 45.89
CA ALA A 151 -10.89 -0.20 46.48
C ALA A 151 -10.57 1.18 47.08
N GLY A 152 -9.30 1.46 47.38
CA GLY A 152 -8.81 2.75 47.87
C GLY A 152 -8.46 3.75 46.76
N VAL A 153 -8.49 3.33 45.49
CA VAL A 153 -8.15 4.17 44.33
C VAL A 153 -9.39 4.92 43.85
N ASP A 154 -9.23 6.23 43.71
CA ASP A 154 -10.20 7.19 43.15
C ASP A 154 -9.58 7.97 41.97
N ALA A 155 -10.36 8.87 41.36
CA ALA A 155 -9.96 9.63 40.17
C ALA A 155 -8.74 10.56 40.36
N ASP A 156 -8.34 10.85 41.60
CA ASP A 156 -7.20 11.71 41.91
C ASP A 156 -5.97 10.90 42.36
N THR A 157 -6.04 9.56 42.32
CA THR A 157 -4.98 8.67 42.80
C THR A 157 -3.89 8.48 41.75
N GLU A 158 -2.66 8.89 42.07
CA GLU A 158 -1.48 8.57 41.26
C GLU A 158 -0.81 7.28 41.76
N VAL A 159 -0.28 6.45 40.84
CA VAL A 159 0.37 5.16 41.17
C VAL A 159 1.45 5.31 42.25
N ALA A 160 2.22 6.41 42.22
CA ALA A 160 3.31 6.67 43.16
C ALA A 160 2.84 6.91 44.61
N ASP A 161 1.57 7.25 44.83
CA ASP A 161 0.99 7.47 46.15
C ASP A 161 0.47 6.16 46.78
N VAL A 162 0.44 5.06 46.02
CA VAL A 162 0.05 3.73 46.48
C VAL A 162 1.29 2.92 46.84
N ASP A 163 1.34 2.36 48.05
CA ASP A 163 2.47 1.53 48.53
C ASP A 163 2.40 0.10 47.96
N ILE A 164 2.46 -0.02 46.62
CA ILE A 164 2.36 -1.28 45.88
C ILE A 164 3.47 -2.23 46.32
N ASP A 165 4.72 -1.78 46.29
CA ASP A 165 5.86 -2.59 46.70
C ASP A 165 5.79 -3.03 48.17
N GLY A 166 5.30 -2.18 49.07
CA GLY A 166 5.12 -2.54 50.48
C GLY A 166 4.08 -3.64 50.68
N ILE A 167 3.02 -3.64 49.86
CA ILE A 167 1.99 -4.70 49.85
C ILE A 167 2.57 -5.99 49.26
N VAL A 168 3.17 -5.92 48.07
CA VAL A 168 3.72 -7.06 47.32
C VAL A 168 4.86 -7.73 48.08
N LEU A 169 5.79 -6.96 48.67
CA LEU A 169 6.89 -7.51 49.48
C LEU A 169 6.40 -8.23 50.76
N GLY A 170 5.17 -7.94 51.19
CA GLY A 170 4.51 -8.61 52.31
C GLY A 170 3.92 -9.98 51.97
N PHE A 171 3.81 -10.32 50.68
CA PHE A 171 3.35 -11.63 50.21
C PHE A 171 4.44 -12.69 50.40
N PRO A 172 4.05 -13.97 50.60
CA PRO A 172 5.01 -15.05 50.56
C PRO A 172 5.73 -15.05 49.21
N ASP A 173 7.01 -15.42 49.24
CA ASP A 173 7.68 -15.85 48.01
C ASP A 173 6.84 -17.01 47.45
N ALA A 174 6.58 -17.04 46.15
CA ALA A 174 5.82 -18.12 45.54
C ALA A 174 6.43 -19.48 45.98
N GLU A 175 5.65 -20.32 46.69
CA GLU A 175 6.11 -21.68 46.97
C GLU A 175 6.30 -22.37 45.62
N ASP A 176 7.53 -22.79 45.36
CA ASP A 176 7.92 -23.57 44.20
C ASP A 176 7.21 -24.94 44.23
N ASN A 177 5.94 -24.94 43.81
CA ASN A 177 5.22 -26.12 43.37
C ASN A 177 5.65 -26.44 41.94
N GLY A 178 6.97 -26.58 41.72
CA GLY A 178 7.57 -27.05 40.47
C GLY A 178 7.15 -26.28 39.22
N ASN A 179 6.83 -24.99 39.36
CA ASN A 179 6.62 -24.08 38.24
C ASN A 179 6.71 -22.63 38.75
N GLY A 180 7.84 -21.96 38.52
CA GLY A 180 8.07 -20.55 38.89
C GLY A 180 9.31 -20.28 39.76
N GLY A 181 9.98 -21.33 40.23
CA GLY A 181 11.44 -21.32 40.22
C GLY A 181 11.87 -22.10 38.99
N GLY A 182 11.86 -21.49 37.80
CA GLY A 182 12.68 -22.05 36.73
C GLY A 182 14.10 -22.04 37.28
N GLU A 183 14.68 -23.21 37.57
CA GLU A 183 16.13 -23.27 37.63
C GLU A 183 16.58 -22.68 36.29
N VAL A 184 17.30 -21.55 36.31
CA VAL A 184 17.85 -20.96 35.08
C VAL A 184 18.57 -22.11 34.39
N GLY A 185 18.16 -22.44 33.17
CA GLY A 185 18.82 -23.52 32.45
C GLY A 185 20.33 -23.27 32.41
N GLU A 186 21.07 -24.35 32.50
CA GLU A 186 22.51 -24.29 32.66
C GLU A 186 23.16 -23.77 31.37
N THR A 187 24.20 -22.94 31.53
CA THR A 187 25.05 -22.57 30.39
C THR A 187 26.23 -23.52 30.26
N PHE A 188 26.23 -24.34 29.21
CA PHE A 188 27.34 -25.22 28.86
C PHE A 188 28.26 -24.53 27.84
N ARG A 189 29.58 -24.70 28.00
CA ARG A 189 30.58 -24.13 27.07
C ARG A 189 31.32 -25.24 26.36
N LEU A 190 31.34 -25.17 25.03
CA LEU A 190 32.11 -26.08 24.20
C LEU A 190 33.61 -25.75 24.28
N ALA A 191 34.42 -26.78 24.09
CA ALA A 191 35.86 -26.74 24.00
C ALA A 191 36.30 -27.03 22.56
N ALA A 192 37.59 -26.85 22.25
CA ALA A 192 38.11 -27.15 20.91
C ALA A 192 38.31 -28.66 20.64
N ASP A 193 37.94 -29.52 21.59
CA ASP A 193 37.97 -30.98 21.48
C ASP A 193 36.51 -31.47 21.41
N GLN A 194 36.28 -32.68 20.89
CA GLN A 194 34.93 -33.27 20.85
C GLN A 194 34.21 -33.20 22.20
N ASP A 195 33.05 -32.56 22.19
CA ASP A 195 32.15 -32.45 23.34
C ASP A 195 30.98 -33.44 23.27
N VAL A 196 30.53 -33.88 24.44
CA VAL A 196 29.30 -34.66 24.62
C VAL A 196 28.58 -34.09 25.83
N LEU A 197 27.58 -33.25 25.56
CA LEU A 197 26.86 -32.44 26.54
C LEU A 197 25.39 -32.85 26.58
N THR A 198 24.81 -32.84 27.77
CA THR A 198 23.39 -33.10 28.00
C THR A 198 22.89 -32.07 28.98
N GLY A 199 21.83 -31.37 28.61
CA GLY A 199 21.16 -30.37 29.42
C GLY A 199 20.20 -30.97 30.45
N THR A 200 19.36 -30.10 30.98
CA THR A 200 18.50 -30.28 32.14
C THR A 200 17.05 -30.42 31.71
N GLU A 201 16.10 -30.14 32.61
CA GLU A 201 14.67 -30.12 32.29
C GLU A 201 14.16 -28.68 32.06
N ASN A 202 15.06 -27.70 32.02
CA ASN A 202 14.78 -26.27 31.83
C ASN A 202 15.54 -25.75 30.59
N ASP A 203 15.16 -24.55 30.15
CA ASP A 203 15.73 -23.84 28.98
C ASP A 203 17.24 -23.55 29.10
N ASP A 204 18.07 -24.47 28.61
CA ASP A 204 19.52 -24.39 28.72
C ASP A 204 20.17 -23.60 27.58
N THR A 205 21.44 -23.21 27.76
CA THR A 205 22.22 -22.54 26.71
C THR A 205 23.57 -23.22 26.48
N PHE A 206 23.82 -23.66 25.26
CA PHE A 206 25.10 -24.19 24.80
C PHE A 206 25.87 -23.10 24.07
N VAL A 207 27.14 -22.90 24.41
CA VAL A 207 27.94 -21.79 23.89
C VAL A 207 29.25 -22.26 23.28
N GLY A 208 29.44 -22.03 21.98
CA GLY A 208 30.66 -22.33 21.24
C GLY A 208 31.35 -21.07 20.71
N TYR A 209 32.31 -20.50 21.45
CA TYR A 209 33.08 -19.34 20.98
C TYR A 209 34.33 -19.73 20.18
N ILE A 210 34.87 -18.81 19.37
CA ILE A 210 36.21 -18.97 18.82
C ILE A 210 37.25 -18.84 19.95
N LEU A 211 38.08 -19.87 20.12
CA LEU A 211 39.15 -19.89 21.13
C LEU A 211 40.50 -20.19 20.46
N ASP A 212 41.49 -19.32 20.66
CA ASP A 212 42.82 -19.44 20.05
C ASP A 212 42.78 -19.61 18.51
N ASN A 213 41.86 -18.88 17.84
CA ASN A 213 41.57 -18.96 16.41
C ASN A 213 41.09 -20.34 15.94
N GLN A 214 40.38 -21.08 16.79
CA GLN A 214 39.73 -22.33 16.45
C GLN A 214 38.27 -22.28 16.89
N ASN A 215 37.37 -22.74 16.02
CA ASN A 215 35.96 -22.93 16.36
C ASN A 215 35.85 -23.97 17.48
N THR A 216 35.03 -23.71 18.51
CA THR A 216 34.76 -24.70 19.57
C THR A 216 33.50 -25.51 19.29
N LEU A 217 32.54 -24.99 18.52
CA LEU A 217 31.58 -25.84 17.83
C LEU A 217 32.27 -26.46 16.62
N GLN A 218 32.40 -27.78 16.60
CA GLN A 218 33.10 -28.54 15.58
C GLN A 218 32.30 -29.76 15.13
N SER A 219 32.70 -30.31 13.99
CA SER A 219 32.19 -31.60 13.56
C SER A 219 32.55 -32.69 14.56
N GLY A 220 31.53 -33.37 15.07
CA GLY A 220 31.65 -34.44 16.06
C GLY A 220 31.17 -34.08 17.46
N ASP A 221 30.85 -32.82 17.74
CA ASP A 221 30.19 -32.45 18.99
C ASP A 221 28.78 -33.04 19.06
N ILE A 222 28.38 -33.45 20.26
CA ILE A 222 27.09 -34.06 20.54
C ILE A 222 26.42 -33.27 21.66
N ILE A 223 25.28 -32.66 21.35
CA ILE A 223 24.48 -31.86 22.27
C ILE A 223 23.08 -32.46 22.37
N ASP A 224 22.59 -32.60 23.60
CA ASP A 224 21.21 -32.97 23.92
C ASP A 224 20.71 -31.89 24.88
N GLY A 225 19.79 -31.02 24.49
CA GLY A 225 19.32 -29.95 25.40
C GLY A 225 18.48 -30.46 26.57
N GLY A 226 17.88 -31.64 26.44
CA GLY A 226 17.05 -32.21 27.48
C GLY A 226 15.57 -31.87 27.27
N ALA A 227 14.93 -31.24 28.25
CA ALA A 227 13.56 -30.73 28.12
C ALA A 227 13.56 -29.22 28.38
N GLY A 228 12.54 -28.51 27.90
CA GLY A 228 12.54 -27.05 27.86
C GLY A 228 12.72 -26.57 26.42
N THR A 229 12.93 -25.27 26.26
CA THR A 229 13.35 -24.64 25.00
C THR A 229 14.83 -24.34 25.08
N ASP A 230 15.64 -25.12 24.39
CA ASP A 230 17.08 -25.10 24.53
C ASP A 230 17.76 -24.33 23.39
N LYS A 231 18.83 -23.59 23.74
CA LYS A 231 19.49 -22.65 22.85
C LYS A 231 20.94 -23.03 22.58
N LEU A 232 21.38 -23.01 21.32
CA LEU A 232 22.78 -23.03 20.93
C LEU A 232 23.22 -21.65 20.42
N VAL A 233 24.29 -21.11 20.99
CA VAL A 233 24.92 -19.85 20.55
C VAL A 233 26.37 -20.13 20.15
N ALA A 234 26.72 -19.90 18.88
CA ALA A 234 28.07 -20.13 18.39
C ALA A 234 28.67 -18.92 17.66
N GLU A 235 29.95 -18.67 17.89
CA GLU A 235 30.78 -17.82 17.05
C GLU A 235 31.67 -18.73 16.21
N ILE A 236 31.57 -18.60 14.90
CA ILE A 236 32.22 -19.50 13.95
C ILE A 236 33.01 -18.65 12.96
N GLY A 237 34.31 -18.93 12.85
CA GLY A 237 35.15 -18.36 11.81
C GLY A 237 35.26 -19.30 10.61
N ASP A 238 35.48 -18.77 9.41
CA ASP A 238 35.71 -19.45 8.11
C ASP A 238 36.85 -20.50 8.05
N SER A 239 37.60 -20.70 9.14
CA SER A 239 38.81 -21.53 9.18
C SER A 239 38.61 -23.05 8.98
N GLN A 240 37.35 -23.52 8.87
CA GLN A 240 37.03 -24.92 8.62
C GLN A 240 37.37 -25.35 7.18
N ALA A 241 37.73 -26.63 7.00
CA ALA A 241 37.99 -27.20 5.67
C ALA A 241 36.77 -27.90 5.04
N PHE A 242 35.66 -27.96 5.79
CA PHE A 242 34.38 -28.61 5.46
C PHE A 242 33.31 -28.06 6.41
N ALA A 243 32.03 -28.13 6.01
CA ALA A 243 30.89 -27.69 6.81
C ALA A 243 30.86 -28.33 8.22
N ILE A 244 30.44 -27.57 9.23
CA ILE A 244 30.36 -28.06 10.61
C ILE A 244 29.15 -28.98 10.75
N ALA A 245 29.40 -30.29 10.89
CA ALA A 245 28.38 -31.31 11.15
C ALA A 245 28.31 -31.66 12.65
N ALA A 246 27.75 -30.75 13.45
CA ALA A 246 27.44 -31.02 14.86
C ALA A 246 26.19 -31.89 14.98
N LYS A 247 26.05 -32.63 16.08
CA LYS A 247 24.86 -33.48 16.34
C LYS A 247 24.08 -32.89 17.49
N THR A 248 22.85 -32.44 17.23
CA THR A 248 21.97 -31.89 18.26
C THR A 248 20.64 -32.65 18.32
N LYS A 249 20.06 -32.73 19.52
CA LYS A 249 18.62 -33.01 19.71
C LYS A 249 18.10 -32.16 20.86
N ASN A 250 16.79 -31.90 20.87
CA ASN A 250 16.15 -31.04 21.87
C ASN A 250 16.91 -29.71 21.98
N VAL A 251 17.20 -29.09 20.84
CA VAL A 251 17.81 -27.75 20.76
C VAL A 251 17.00 -27.03 19.72
N GLU A 252 16.10 -26.17 20.17
CA GLU A 252 15.07 -25.56 19.34
C GLU A 252 15.58 -24.27 18.70
N GLU A 253 16.49 -23.54 19.35
CA GLU A 253 17.02 -22.29 18.80
C GLU A 253 18.53 -22.35 18.55
N VAL A 254 18.97 -21.95 17.35
CA VAL A 254 20.38 -21.90 16.96
C VAL A 254 20.74 -20.50 16.50
N PHE A 255 21.70 -19.87 17.20
CA PHE A 255 22.20 -18.53 16.93
C PHE A 255 23.66 -18.58 16.54
N ILE A 256 23.96 -18.19 15.31
CA ILE A 256 25.31 -18.22 14.75
C ILE A 256 25.76 -16.79 14.47
N ARG A 257 26.92 -16.47 15.01
CA ARG A 257 27.70 -15.31 14.62
C ARG A 257 28.83 -15.76 13.70
N ALA A 258 28.66 -15.56 12.40
CA ALA A 258 29.71 -15.82 11.42
C ALA A 258 30.79 -14.72 11.47
N GLN A 259 32.06 -15.11 11.46
CA GLN A 259 33.23 -14.23 11.48
C GLN A 259 34.15 -14.58 10.31
N ASP A 260 34.72 -13.55 9.70
CA ASP A 260 35.76 -13.70 8.68
C ASP A 260 37.17 -13.74 9.32
N THR A 261 38.14 -14.38 8.65
CA THR A 261 39.55 -14.30 9.05
C THR A 261 40.10 -12.91 8.73
N ALA A 262 40.69 -12.25 9.74
CA ALA A 262 41.30 -10.92 9.64
C ALA A 262 42.58 -10.85 8.75
N ILE A 263 42.55 -11.39 7.53
CA ILE A 263 43.51 -11.10 6.48
C ILE A 263 42.89 -10.00 5.64
N GLU A 264 43.36 -8.78 5.88
CA GLU A 264 43.06 -7.58 5.09
C GLU A 264 42.85 -7.88 3.59
N ASP A 265 41.58 -7.96 3.16
CA ASP A 265 41.17 -7.32 1.93
C ASP A 265 40.14 -6.25 2.28
N ALA A 266 40.50 -5.00 2.02
CA ALA A 266 39.57 -3.87 2.13
C ALA A 266 38.63 -3.82 0.92
N SER A 267 38.40 -4.97 0.26
CA SER A 267 37.60 -5.11 -0.95
C SER A 267 36.80 -6.41 -1.05
N ASP A 268 36.60 -7.16 0.04
CA ASP A 268 35.65 -8.29 0.04
C ASP A 268 34.20 -7.78 0.17
N ASN A 269 33.81 -7.11 -0.90
CA ASN A 269 32.47 -7.02 -1.43
C ASN A 269 32.09 -8.42 -1.94
N PRO A 270 31.00 -9.06 -1.48
CA PRO A 270 30.62 -10.38 -1.95
C PRO A 270 30.28 -10.27 -3.44
N THR A 271 31.07 -10.94 -4.27
CA THR A 271 30.57 -11.30 -5.60
C THR A 271 29.43 -12.31 -5.43
N PRO A 272 28.46 -12.41 -6.36
CA PRO A 272 27.29 -13.30 -6.28
C PRO A 272 27.61 -14.82 -6.31
N ASP A 273 28.88 -15.17 -6.20
CA ASP A 273 29.38 -16.54 -6.16
C ASP A 273 29.81 -16.77 -4.71
N PHE A 274 29.07 -17.61 -3.99
CA PHE A 274 29.15 -17.96 -2.55
C PHE A 274 30.53 -18.49 -2.06
N VAL A 275 31.68 -18.08 -2.62
CA VAL A 275 32.91 -18.89 -2.63
C VAL A 275 34.12 -18.32 -1.89
N ASP A 276 34.12 -17.08 -1.37
CA ASP A 276 35.35 -16.50 -0.80
C ASP A 276 35.37 -16.25 0.73
N SER A 277 34.25 -16.28 1.49
CA SER A 277 34.29 -16.13 2.97
C SER A 277 33.06 -16.69 3.73
N GLU A 278 32.61 -17.91 3.42
CA GLU A 278 31.38 -18.48 4.01
C GLU A 278 31.61 -19.35 5.27
N VAL A 279 30.72 -19.20 6.26
CA VAL A 279 30.53 -20.15 7.36
C VAL A 279 29.45 -21.15 6.98
N GLN A 280 29.79 -22.44 6.95
CA GLN A 280 28.87 -23.51 6.58
C GLN A 280 28.56 -24.45 7.75
N ILE A 281 27.29 -24.79 7.92
CA ILE A 281 26.79 -25.80 8.87
C ILE A 281 26.02 -26.88 8.10
N ASP A 282 26.39 -28.14 8.32
CA ASP A 282 25.66 -29.30 7.84
C ASP A 282 24.71 -29.75 8.97
N ALA A 283 23.43 -29.45 8.79
CA ALA A 283 22.36 -29.66 9.77
C ALA A 283 21.75 -31.08 9.72
N GLN A 284 22.32 -32.01 8.93
CA GLN A 284 21.78 -33.37 8.74
C GLN A 284 21.40 -34.07 10.06
N ASP A 285 22.23 -33.91 11.10
CA ASP A 285 22.07 -34.55 12.41
C ASP A 285 21.69 -33.53 13.52
N MET A 286 21.18 -32.35 13.15
CA MET A 286 20.65 -31.34 14.06
C MET A 286 19.12 -31.41 14.10
N VAL A 287 18.58 -32.23 14.99
CA VAL A 287 17.16 -32.63 14.98
C VAL A 287 16.33 -31.73 15.89
N GLY A 288 15.21 -31.22 15.35
CA GLY A 288 14.20 -30.48 16.12
C GLY A 288 14.47 -28.98 16.27
N VAL A 289 15.42 -28.43 15.50
CA VAL A 289 15.67 -26.98 15.46
C VAL A 289 14.48 -26.28 14.80
N LYS A 290 13.91 -25.31 15.51
CA LYS A 290 12.80 -24.46 15.08
C LYS A 290 13.27 -23.09 14.60
N GLU A 291 14.40 -22.60 15.10
CA GLU A 291 14.90 -21.28 14.73
C GLU A 291 16.38 -21.30 14.36
N TRP A 292 16.70 -20.72 13.21
CA TRP A 292 18.06 -20.54 12.72
C TRP A 292 18.35 -19.07 12.54
N TRP A 293 19.33 -18.54 13.28
CA TRP A 293 19.64 -17.11 13.28
C TRP A 293 21.07 -16.82 12.85
N SER A 294 21.23 -15.91 11.90
CA SER A 294 22.47 -15.15 11.68
C SER A 294 22.45 -13.89 12.54
N VAL A 295 23.31 -13.83 13.56
CA VAL A 295 23.29 -12.74 14.56
C VAL A 295 24.63 -12.05 14.70
N ASP A 296 24.62 -10.72 14.55
CA ASP A 296 25.84 -9.89 14.60
C ASP A 296 26.99 -10.41 13.71
N SER A 297 26.61 -11.14 12.65
CA SER A 297 27.50 -11.77 11.68
C SER A 297 28.22 -10.71 10.84
N ARG A 298 29.45 -11.03 10.46
CA ARG A 298 30.33 -10.20 9.63
C ARG A 298 30.79 -10.91 8.36
N ALA A 299 30.27 -12.11 8.15
CA ALA A 299 30.58 -13.02 7.06
C ALA A 299 29.30 -13.79 6.73
N ASP A 300 29.23 -14.38 5.54
CA ASP A 300 28.06 -15.10 5.09
C ASP A 300 27.86 -16.39 5.88
N LEU A 301 26.59 -16.75 6.08
CA LEU A 301 26.18 -17.99 6.75
C LEU A 301 25.37 -18.86 5.81
N VAL A 302 25.75 -20.13 5.71
CA VAL A 302 24.99 -21.15 4.98
C VAL A 302 24.68 -22.32 5.92
N ILE A 303 23.40 -22.68 6.01
CA ILE A 303 22.92 -23.89 6.68
C ILE A 303 22.40 -24.84 5.61
N GLU A 304 22.98 -26.02 5.51
CA GLU A 304 22.60 -27.04 4.53
C GLU A 304 22.11 -28.32 5.20
N ASP A 305 21.39 -29.16 4.44
CA ASP A 305 20.84 -30.46 4.85
C ASP A 305 19.92 -30.37 6.08
N ILE A 306 19.04 -29.36 6.11
CA ILE A 306 18.02 -29.23 7.16
C ILE A 306 16.98 -30.34 6.99
N ARG A 307 16.85 -31.19 8.01
CA ARG A 307 15.96 -32.35 8.00
C ARG A 307 14.83 -32.22 9.00
N LEU A 308 13.61 -32.34 8.50
CA LEU A 308 12.37 -32.35 9.28
C LEU A 308 11.88 -33.79 9.50
N SER A 309 11.21 -34.02 10.63
CA SER A 309 10.76 -35.35 11.07
C SER A 309 9.75 -35.96 10.09
N GLY A 310 10.17 -37.01 9.39
CA GLY A 310 9.40 -37.65 8.32
C GLY A 310 10.26 -38.08 7.13
N SER A 311 11.35 -37.32 6.88
CA SER A 311 12.49 -37.73 6.04
C SER A 311 13.31 -38.80 6.78
N GLU A 312 13.93 -39.74 6.08
CA GLU A 312 14.56 -40.95 6.63
C GLU A 312 15.34 -40.71 7.95
N ILE A 313 14.79 -41.25 9.05
CA ILE A 313 15.40 -41.31 10.40
C ILE A 313 16.90 -41.62 10.28
N THR A 314 17.78 -40.69 10.66
CA THR A 314 19.22 -40.95 10.67
C THR A 314 19.53 -42.04 11.71
N ASP A 315 20.59 -42.82 11.47
CA ASP A 315 21.08 -43.85 12.41
C ASP A 315 21.41 -43.27 13.82
N PHE A 316 21.49 -41.94 13.96
CA PHE A 316 21.74 -41.24 15.21
C PHE A 316 20.53 -41.23 16.17
N ASP A 317 19.31 -41.08 15.65
CA ASP A 317 18.07 -41.15 16.45
C ASP A 317 17.87 -42.56 17.05
N GLN A 318 18.33 -43.60 16.33
CA GLN A 318 18.40 -44.98 16.86
C GLN A 318 19.48 -45.20 17.93
N LEU A 319 20.52 -44.36 17.99
CA LEU A 319 21.65 -44.50 18.91
C LEU A 319 21.36 -43.92 20.31
N LEU A 320 20.42 -42.98 20.44
CA LEU A 320 20.12 -42.29 21.71
C LEU A 320 18.83 -42.77 22.41
N GLY A 321 17.92 -43.44 21.70
CA GLY A 321 16.81 -44.21 22.28
C GLY A 321 15.65 -43.38 22.84
N GLU A 322 14.50 -43.48 22.17
CA GLU A 322 13.23 -42.76 22.43
C GLU A 322 13.29 -41.29 21.99
N GLY A 323 12.46 -40.76 21.09
CA GLY A 323 11.44 -41.26 20.16
C GLY A 323 11.25 -40.17 19.09
N ALA A 324 10.86 -40.56 17.87
CA ALA A 324 10.67 -39.63 16.75
C ALA A 324 9.83 -38.40 17.18
N ALA A 325 10.43 -37.22 17.08
CA ALA A 325 9.76 -35.94 17.32
C ALA A 325 8.64 -35.70 16.29
N GLU A 326 7.68 -34.88 16.70
CA GLU A 326 6.40 -34.54 16.06
C GLU A 326 6.55 -34.19 14.57
N ASN A 327 5.58 -34.55 13.73
CA ASN A 327 5.55 -34.19 12.29
C ASN A 327 5.78 -32.69 12.11
N SER A 328 7.00 -32.28 11.72
CA SER A 328 7.34 -30.87 11.52
C SER A 328 7.28 -30.52 10.04
N LEU A 329 6.66 -29.39 9.71
CA LEU A 329 6.61 -28.80 8.37
C LEU A 329 7.65 -27.67 8.24
N PRO A 330 8.03 -27.25 7.03
CA PRO A 330 8.87 -26.06 6.83
C PRO A 330 8.28 -24.79 7.47
N SER A 331 6.96 -24.74 7.64
CA SER A 331 6.22 -23.67 8.32
C SER A 331 6.48 -23.61 9.83
N ASP A 332 7.02 -24.67 10.43
CA ASP A 332 7.40 -24.72 11.85
C ASP A 332 8.81 -24.18 12.09
N VAL A 333 9.53 -23.77 11.04
CA VAL A 333 10.91 -23.28 11.10
C VAL A 333 10.97 -21.80 10.75
N THR A 334 11.74 -21.04 11.53
CA THR A 334 12.01 -19.63 11.31
C THR A 334 13.48 -19.39 11.00
N PHE A 335 13.75 -18.64 9.94
CA PHE A 335 15.08 -18.20 9.53
C PHE A 335 15.24 -16.71 9.80
N GLY A 336 16.15 -16.36 10.71
CA GLY A 336 16.30 -15.01 11.21
C GLY A 336 17.63 -14.35 10.87
N MET A 337 17.59 -13.07 10.50
CA MET A 337 18.77 -12.21 10.38
C MET A 337 18.66 -11.06 11.38
N LYS A 338 19.60 -10.97 12.31
CA LYS A 338 19.59 -9.96 13.37
C LYS A 338 20.89 -9.19 13.46
N SER A 339 20.80 -7.89 13.18
CA SER A 339 21.92 -6.95 13.35
C SER A 339 23.18 -7.41 12.60
N THR A 340 23.04 -7.99 11.42
CA THR A 340 24.14 -8.36 10.53
C THR A 340 24.86 -7.11 10.03
N ASP A 341 26.17 -7.20 9.76
CA ASP A 341 26.89 -6.13 9.07
C ASP A 341 26.40 -6.00 7.61
N ALA A 342 26.78 -4.92 6.93
CA ALA A 342 26.45 -4.69 5.52
C ALA A 342 26.95 -5.85 4.63
N ALA A 343 26.20 -6.13 3.55
CA ALA A 343 26.49 -7.17 2.56
C ALA A 343 26.53 -8.63 3.07
N VAL A 344 26.17 -8.89 4.34
CA VAL A 344 26.15 -10.25 4.90
C VAL A 344 24.93 -11.02 4.42
N SER A 345 25.17 -12.16 3.78
CA SER A 345 24.15 -13.06 3.21
C SER A 345 23.80 -14.22 4.15
N PHE A 346 22.59 -14.76 4.00
CA PHE A 346 22.10 -15.92 4.72
C PHE A 346 21.41 -16.91 3.78
N GLY A 347 22.01 -18.11 3.64
CA GLY A 347 21.45 -19.23 2.90
C GLY A 347 20.98 -20.35 3.83
N ALA A 348 19.78 -20.89 3.61
CA ALA A 348 19.28 -22.04 4.34
C ALA A 348 18.60 -23.06 3.40
N TYR A 349 19.03 -24.32 3.48
CA TYR A 349 18.64 -25.35 2.52
C TYR A 349 18.11 -26.61 3.20
N PHE A 350 16.84 -26.91 2.96
CA PHE A 350 16.20 -28.15 3.35
C PHE A 350 16.66 -29.33 2.49
N ASP A 351 16.74 -30.51 3.11
CA ASP A 351 16.73 -31.76 2.34
C ASP A 351 15.44 -31.85 1.52
N SER A 352 15.56 -32.41 0.33
CA SER A 352 14.45 -32.61 -0.62
C SER A 352 13.22 -33.32 -0.04
N GLN A 353 13.37 -34.17 0.97
CA GLN A 353 12.25 -34.86 1.60
C GLN A 353 11.60 -34.07 2.75
N SER A 354 12.21 -32.95 3.17
CA SER A 354 11.68 -32.05 4.19
C SER A 354 10.77 -30.97 3.59
N LEU A 355 10.89 -30.71 2.28
CA LEU A 355 10.03 -29.81 1.53
C LEU A 355 8.66 -30.46 1.29
N ILE A 356 7.81 -30.45 2.32
CA ILE A 356 6.47 -31.03 2.30
C ILE A 356 5.47 -29.93 2.67
N ALA A 357 4.42 -29.76 1.87
CA ALA A 357 3.32 -28.85 2.18
C ALA A 357 2.40 -29.43 3.26
N ALA A 358 1.66 -28.56 3.95
CA ALA A 358 0.59 -29.00 4.83
C ALA A 358 -0.47 -29.84 4.04
N PRO A 359 -1.17 -30.79 4.67
CA PRO A 359 -2.17 -31.61 3.98
C PRO A 359 -3.31 -30.78 3.40
N ASP A 360 -3.70 -31.01 2.14
CA ASP A 360 -4.78 -30.25 1.49
C ASP A 360 -6.05 -30.12 2.35
N GLU A 361 -6.62 -28.92 2.38
CA GLU A 361 -7.81 -28.59 3.18
C GLU A 361 -9.07 -28.51 2.32
N ALA A 362 -10.21 -28.93 2.88
CA ALA A 362 -11.50 -28.84 2.22
C ALA A 362 -12.07 -27.42 2.37
N THR A 363 -12.11 -26.64 1.29
CA THR A 363 -12.53 -25.22 1.32
C THR A 363 -14.04 -25.02 1.34
N ASN A 364 -14.80 -26.06 1.03
CA ASN A 364 -16.24 -26.07 1.23
C ASN A 364 -16.72 -27.50 1.41
N SER A 365 -17.98 -27.65 1.80
CA SER A 365 -18.69 -28.90 1.59
C SER A 365 -20.16 -28.63 1.29
N GLN A 366 -20.82 -29.53 0.57
CA GLN A 366 -22.21 -29.32 0.18
C GLN A 366 -23.04 -30.59 0.30
N LEU A 367 -24.30 -30.43 0.68
CA LEU A 367 -25.32 -31.46 0.54
C LEU A 367 -26.32 -31.06 -0.53
N ARG A 368 -26.34 -31.81 -1.64
CA ARG A 368 -27.34 -31.66 -2.70
C ARG A 368 -28.63 -32.38 -2.35
N VAL A 369 -29.75 -31.67 -2.42
CA VAL A 369 -31.10 -32.15 -2.13
C VAL A 369 -31.99 -31.99 -3.36
N ASN A 370 -32.40 -33.13 -3.93
CA ASN A 370 -33.24 -33.18 -5.12
C ASN A 370 -34.63 -33.70 -4.75
N LEU A 371 -35.66 -32.95 -5.16
CA LEU A 371 -37.07 -33.26 -4.92
C LEU A 371 -37.87 -33.02 -6.20
N MET A 372 -38.74 -33.95 -6.59
CA MET A 372 -39.71 -33.75 -7.68
C MET A 372 -40.92 -34.67 -7.52
N ASP A 373 -42.11 -34.16 -7.86
CA ASP A 373 -43.29 -34.99 -8.05
C ASP A 373 -43.27 -35.63 -9.45
N LEU A 374 -43.24 -36.96 -9.52
CA LEU A 374 -43.17 -37.67 -10.80
C LEU A 374 -44.52 -37.81 -11.53
N GLY A 375 -45.63 -37.41 -10.90
CA GLY A 375 -46.99 -37.63 -11.39
C GLY A 375 -47.53 -39.06 -11.20
N THR A 376 -48.83 -39.16 -10.93
CA THR A 376 -49.57 -40.43 -10.80
C THR A 376 -50.39 -40.76 -12.05
N GLU A 377 -51.14 -41.88 -12.03
CA GLU A 377 -52.09 -42.22 -13.10
C GLU A 377 -53.28 -41.24 -13.13
N GLU A 378 -53.69 -40.69 -11.98
CA GLU A 378 -54.83 -39.78 -11.87
C GLU A 378 -54.44 -38.30 -12.02
N ILE A 379 -53.20 -37.94 -11.64
CA ILE A 379 -52.68 -36.56 -11.65
C ILE A 379 -51.30 -36.55 -12.34
N PRO A 380 -51.23 -36.16 -13.62
CA PRO A 380 -49.97 -36.00 -14.35
C PRO A 380 -49.01 -34.98 -13.72
N HIS A 381 -47.71 -35.16 -13.90
CA HIS A 381 -46.69 -34.15 -13.58
C HIS A 381 -46.98 -32.82 -14.31
N ASP A 382 -46.91 -31.70 -13.58
CA ASP A 382 -47.04 -30.34 -14.14
C ASP A 382 -45.66 -29.65 -14.15
N PRO A 383 -45.08 -29.37 -15.34
CA PRO A 383 -43.79 -28.70 -15.44
C PRO A 383 -43.74 -27.30 -14.82
N ASN A 384 -44.89 -26.62 -14.65
CA ASN A 384 -44.93 -25.30 -14.00
C ASN A 384 -45.09 -25.39 -12.47
N GLN A 385 -45.37 -26.59 -11.94
CA GLN A 385 -45.44 -26.89 -10.52
C GLN A 385 -44.74 -28.23 -10.26
N PRO A 386 -43.41 -28.30 -10.47
CA PRO A 386 -42.65 -29.55 -10.48
C PRO A 386 -42.63 -30.28 -9.12
N LEU A 387 -42.97 -29.58 -8.03
CA LEU A 387 -43.11 -30.15 -6.68
C LEU A 387 -44.56 -30.60 -6.35
N GLY A 388 -45.52 -30.29 -7.23
CA GLY A 388 -46.86 -30.89 -7.28
C GLY A 388 -47.51 -31.19 -5.92
N GLN A 389 -47.82 -32.47 -5.68
CA GLN A 389 -48.48 -32.97 -4.46
C GLN A 389 -47.51 -33.71 -3.52
N LEU A 390 -46.23 -33.34 -3.51
CA LEU A 390 -45.26 -33.96 -2.61
C LEU A 390 -45.72 -33.89 -1.15
N ASN A 391 -45.80 -35.04 -0.49
CA ASN A 391 -46.10 -35.12 0.94
C ASN A 391 -44.81 -35.07 1.77
N ILE A 392 -44.02 -34.01 1.59
CA ILE A 392 -42.73 -33.80 2.27
C ILE A 392 -42.77 -32.43 2.94
N GLU A 393 -42.53 -32.37 4.25
CA GLU A 393 -42.51 -31.12 5.03
C GLU A 393 -41.12 -30.71 5.50
N GLY A 394 -40.10 -31.49 5.14
CA GLY A 394 -38.73 -31.25 5.56
C GLY A 394 -37.79 -32.37 5.17
N PHE A 395 -36.54 -32.27 5.60
CA PHE A 395 -35.53 -33.31 5.47
C PHE A 395 -34.56 -33.29 6.64
N ASN A 396 -33.89 -34.43 6.85
CA ASN A 396 -32.81 -34.56 7.80
C ASN A 396 -31.47 -34.57 7.05
N PHE A 397 -30.42 -34.07 7.70
CA PHE A 397 -29.05 -34.21 7.24
C PHE A 397 -28.14 -34.47 8.44
N ILE A 398 -26.95 -35.01 8.20
CA ILE A 398 -25.90 -35.17 9.20
C ILE A 398 -24.76 -34.23 8.82
N LEU A 399 -24.26 -33.46 9.78
CA LEU A 399 -23.06 -32.62 9.66
C LEU A 399 -22.12 -33.01 10.80
N ASN A 400 -20.86 -33.35 10.48
CA ASN A 400 -19.84 -33.79 11.45
C ASN A 400 -20.33 -34.91 12.39
N GLY A 401 -21.16 -35.82 11.87
CA GLY A 401 -21.73 -36.94 12.62
C GLY A 401 -22.97 -36.61 13.48
N VAL A 402 -23.43 -35.35 13.52
CA VAL A 402 -24.64 -34.92 14.24
C VAL A 402 -25.82 -34.73 13.27
N GLN A 403 -26.99 -35.27 13.60
CA GLN A 403 -28.18 -35.17 12.74
C GLN A 403 -29.03 -33.94 13.05
N TYR A 404 -29.35 -33.16 12.03
CA TYR A 404 -30.23 -31.99 12.07
C TYR A 404 -31.48 -32.22 11.21
N THR A 405 -32.56 -31.49 11.51
CA THR A 405 -33.84 -31.57 10.79
C THR A 405 -34.28 -30.17 10.38
N LEU A 406 -34.44 -29.93 9.07
CA LEU A 406 -35.10 -28.73 8.55
C LEU A 406 -36.54 -29.08 8.19
N LYS A 407 -37.51 -28.44 8.85
CA LYS A 407 -38.94 -28.71 8.65
C LYS A 407 -39.75 -27.43 8.77
N SER A 408 -40.68 -27.19 7.84
CA SER A 408 -41.63 -26.08 7.94
C SER A 408 -42.92 -26.33 7.15
N ASP A 409 -43.98 -25.60 7.51
CA ASP A 409 -45.20 -25.55 6.68
C ASP A 409 -44.92 -25.00 5.27
N GLY A 410 -43.93 -24.12 5.13
CA GLY A 410 -43.52 -23.58 3.84
C GLY A 410 -42.99 -24.66 2.90
N ILE A 411 -42.12 -25.55 3.39
CA ILE A 411 -41.52 -26.64 2.60
C ILE A 411 -42.62 -27.56 2.04
N TYR A 412 -43.62 -27.88 2.87
CA TYR A 412 -44.77 -28.69 2.45
C TYR A 412 -45.66 -28.00 1.41
N ASN A 413 -45.86 -26.69 1.55
CA ASN A 413 -46.76 -25.94 0.67
C ASN A 413 -46.13 -25.55 -0.66
N ALA A 414 -44.79 -25.59 -0.79
CA ALA A 414 -44.08 -25.27 -2.02
C ALA A 414 -44.57 -26.09 -3.22
N LYS A 415 -44.72 -25.41 -4.35
CA LYS A 415 -45.09 -25.98 -5.66
C LYS A 415 -44.03 -25.73 -6.71
N THR A 416 -43.22 -24.68 -6.54
CA THR A 416 -42.04 -24.37 -7.36
C THR A 416 -40.74 -24.49 -6.55
N TYR A 417 -39.60 -24.59 -7.23
CA TYR A 417 -38.29 -24.66 -6.58
C TYR A 417 -37.88 -23.34 -5.90
N GLU A 418 -38.30 -22.20 -6.43
CA GLU A 418 -38.13 -20.88 -5.81
C GLU A 418 -38.86 -20.79 -4.46
N GLU A 419 -40.09 -21.29 -4.39
CA GLU A 419 -40.85 -21.39 -3.13
C GLU A 419 -40.17 -22.36 -2.15
N LEU A 420 -39.63 -23.48 -2.65
CA LEU A 420 -38.92 -24.46 -1.82
C LEU A 420 -37.62 -23.88 -1.25
N GLU A 421 -36.82 -23.20 -2.06
CA GLU A 421 -35.58 -22.54 -1.63
C GLU A 421 -35.86 -21.55 -0.50
N THR A 422 -36.84 -20.66 -0.70
CA THR A 422 -37.26 -19.67 0.31
C THR A 422 -37.68 -20.37 1.60
N ALA A 423 -38.46 -21.45 1.50
CA ALA A 423 -38.96 -22.17 2.66
C ALA A 423 -37.88 -22.98 3.41
N VAL A 424 -36.90 -23.55 2.68
CA VAL A 424 -35.76 -24.26 3.27
C VAL A 424 -34.80 -23.28 3.93
N ARG A 425 -34.53 -22.12 3.30
CA ARG A 425 -33.72 -21.04 3.88
C ARG A 425 -34.31 -20.52 5.19
N ALA A 426 -35.62 -20.31 5.23
CA ALA A 426 -36.32 -19.91 6.45
C ALA A 426 -36.21 -20.98 7.56
N ALA A 427 -36.38 -22.25 7.21
CA ALA A 427 -36.25 -23.36 8.17
C ALA A 427 -34.81 -23.51 8.70
N LEU A 428 -33.80 -23.26 7.85
CA LEU A 428 -32.39 -23.25 8.27
C LEU A 428 -32.11 -22.11 9.25
N ASN A 429 -32.58 -20.90 8.95
CA ASN A 429 -32.38 -19.74 9.84
C ASN A 429 -33.05 -19.95 11.20
N GLU A 430 -34.22 -20.59 11.26
CA GLU A 430 -34.84 -20.98 12.52
C GLU A 430 -34.00 -22.02 13.27
N ALA A 431 -33.47 -23.03 12.56
CA ALA A 431 -32.61 -24.05 13.17
C ALA A 431 -31.30 -23.48 13.73
N LYS A 432 -30.73 -22.44 13.10
CA LYS A 432 -29.50 -21.77 13.59
C LYS A 432 -29.66 -21.17 14.99
N ALA A 433 -30.85 -20.67 15.33
CA ALA A 433 -31.09 -20.06 16.63
C ALA A 433 -30.89 -21.05 17.80
N ASP A 434 -31.20 -22.33 17.58
CA ASP A 434 -31.08 -23.39 18.57
C ASP A 434 -29.79 -24.24 18.40
N ASN A 435 -29.03 -24.03 17.32
CA ASN A 435 -27.86 -24.84 16.95
C ASN A 435 -26.73 -23.95 16.38
N PRO A 436 -25.81 -23.43 17.21
CA PRO A 436 -24.71 -22.56 16.79
C PRO A 436 -23.82 -23.19 15.71
N GLU A 437 -23.67 -24.52 15.75
CA GLU A 437 -22.95 -25.35 14.77
C GLU A 437 -23.44 -25.14 13.31
N LEU A 438 -24.66 -24.62 13.12
CA LEU A 438 -25.25 -24.39 11.80
C LEU A 438 -25.03 -22.95 11.29
N ALA A 439 -24.37 -22.08 12.06
CA ALA A 439 -24.27 -20.64 11.77
C ALA A 439 -23.67 -20.35 10.37
N GLY A 440 -22.66 -21.12 9.96
CA GLY A 440 -21.99 -21.00 8.66
C GLY A 440 -22.77 -21.57 7.46
N LEU A 441 -23.89 -22.27 7.68
CA LEU A 441 -24.61 -22.93 6.58
C LEU A 441 -25.42 -21.95 5.72
N SER A 442 -25.41 -22.14 4.40
CA SER A 442 -26.23 -21.37 3.45
C SER A 442 -27.03 -22.28 2.52
N ILE A 443 -28.09 -21.72 1.90
CA ILE A 443 -28.92 -22.43 0.92
C ILE A 443 -28.76 -21.77 -0.44
N ASN A 444 -28.53 -22.54 -1.49
CA ASN A 444 -28.57 -22.07 -2.88
C ASN A 444 -29.46 -22.99 -3.73
N ARG A 445 -30.10 -22.45 -4.77
CA ARG A 445 -30.80 -23.25 -5.80
C ARG A 445 -29.91 -23.34 -7.03
N VAL A 446 -29.77 -24.55 -7.57
CA VAL A 446 -29.09 -24.79 -8.85
C VAL A 446 -30.15 -25.12 -9.88
N GLU A 447 -30.37 -24.20 -10.82
CA GLU A 447 -31.27 -24.42 -11.94
C GLU A 447 -30.78 -25.60 -12.78
N ASP A 448 -31.71 -26.39 -13.32
CA ASP A 448 -31.40 -27.51 -14.20
C ASP A 448 -30.54 -28.63 -13.55
N GLY A 449 -30.46 -28.65 -12.22
CA GLY A 449 -29.48 -29.44 -11.47
C GLY A 449 -29.65 -30.97 -11.48
N PHE A 450 -30.77 -31.53 -11.94
CA PHE A 450 -30.90 -32.98 -12.17
C PHE A 450 -31.96 -33.36 -13.20
N GLU A 451 -31.84 -34.56 -13.75
CA GLU A 451 -32.85 -35.17 -14.63
C GLU A 451 -33.44 -36.45 -14.03
N THR A 452 -34.74 -36.67 -14.22
CA THR A 452 -35.41 -37.92 -13.84
C THR A 452 -36.59 -38.22 -14.75
N ASN A 453 -37.11 -39.45 -14.73
CA ASN A 453 -38.27 -39.81 -15.55
C ASN A 453 -39.58 -39.39 -14.88
N ALA A 454 -40.35 -38.51 -15.52
CA ALA A 454 -41.73 -38.24 -15.15
C ALA A 454 -42.72 -39.19 -15.84
N TYR A 455 -43.90 -39.34 -15.24
CA TYR A 455 -44.96 -40.24 -15.71
C TYR A 455 -46.26 -39.47 -15.95
N VAL A 456 -46.97 -39.86 -17.02
CA VAL A 456 -48.33 -39.39 -17.29
C VAL A 456 -49.18 -40.62 -17.62
N ASN A 457 -50.27 -40.83 -16.88
CA ASN A 457 -51.15 -42.00 -17.00
C ASN A 457 -50.37 -43.35 -16.98
N GLY A 458 -49.37 -43.46 -16.10
CA GLY A 458 -48.55 -44.67 -15.96
C GLY A 458 -47.58 -44.94 -17.11
N THR A 459 -47.38 -43.99 -18.03
CA THR A 459 -46.39 -44.07 -19.13
C THR A 459 -45.31 -43.02 -18.93
N SER A 460 -44.04 -43.43 -18.94
CA SER A 460 -42.89 -42.51 -18.88
C SER A 460 -42.92 -41.53 -20.05
N GLN A 461 -42.71 -40.25 -19.75
CA GLN A 461 -42.65 -39.17 -20.76
C GLN A 461 -41.23 -38.89 -21.26
N GLY A 462 -40.23 -39.62 -20.78
CA GLY A 462 -38.81 -39.29 -20.96
C GLY A 462 -38.25 -38.56 -19.74
N LEU A 463 -36.98 -38.13 -19.87
CA LEU A 463 -36.30 -37.35 -18.85
C LEU A 463 -36.92 -35.95 -18.78
N VAL A 464 -37.23 -35.52 -17.57
CA VAL A 464 -37.61 -34.15 -17.23
C VAL A 464 -36.55 -33.58 -16.29
N GLN A 465 -36.36 -32.28 -16.39
CA GLN A 465 -35.35 -31.54 -15.66
C GLN A 465 -35.96 -30.94 -14.39
N GLY A 466 -35.17 -30.88 -13.32
CA GLY A 466 -35.55 -30.25 -12.06
C GLY A 466 -34.34 -29.65 -11.36
N ASP A 467 -34.60 -28.70 -10.47
CA ASP A 467 -33.56 -27.95 -9.78
C ASP A 467 -33.11 -28.64 -8.51
N SER A 468 -31.86 -28.44 -8.13
CA SER A 468 -31.33 -28.91 -6.86
C SER A 468 -31.36 -27.81 -5.80
N ILE A 469 -31.62 -28.18 -4.55
CA ILE A 469 -31.34 -27.31 -3.39
C ILE A 469 -29.99 -27.75 -2.82
N LEU A 470 -29.04 -26.82 -2.73
CA LEU A 470 -27.75 -27.03 -2.09
C LEU A 470 -27.78 -26.45 -0.68
N LEU A 471 -27.34 -27.25 0.28
CA LEU A 471 -26.97 -26.79 1.62
C LEU A 471 -25.44 -26.73 1.65
N ASN A 472 -24.88 -25.52 1.72
CA ASN A 472 -23.44 -25.29 1.69
C ASN A 472 -22.91 -25.04 3.10
N ASP A 473 -21.72 -25.55 3.39
CA ASP A 473 -20.91 -25.22 4.55
C ASP A 473 -19.59 -24.62 4.07
N ALA A 474 -19.31 -23.38 4.47
CA ALA A 474 -18.05 -22.71 4.15
C ALA A 474 -16.88 -23.23 5.01
N ASN A 475 -17.17 -23.98 6.08
CA ASN A 475 -16.17 -24.48 7.03
C ASN A 475 -15.74 -25.93 6.75
N GLY A 476 -16.11 -26.49 5.58
CA GLY A 476 -15.64 -27.80 5.14
C GLY A 476 -16.16 -29.01 5.95
N GLY A 477 -17.24 -28.87 6.73
CA GLY A 477 -17.75 -29.96 7.57
C GLY A 477 -18.25 -31.17 6.77
N THR A 478 -18.23 -32.38 7.35
CA THR A 478 -18.61 -33.60 6.61
C THR A 478 -20.13 -33.79 6.55
N PHE A 479 -20.71 -33.77 5.34
CA PHE A 479 -22.14 -34.01 5.13
C PHE A 479 -22.50 -35.47 4.87
N GLU A 480 -23.63 -35.92 5.44
CA GLU A 480 -24.34 -37.13 4.98
C GLU A 480 -25.85 -36.87 4.84
N GLY A 481 -26.50 -37.51 3.85
CA GLY A 481 -27.95 -37.44 3.69
C GLY A 481 -28.69 -38.35 4.69
N ALA A 482 -29.67 -37.80 5.42
CA ALA A 482 -30.42 -38.53 6.46
C ALA A 482 -31.94 -38.70 6.17
N GLY A 483 -32.32 -38.52 4.91
CA GLY A 483 -33.66 -38.79 4.38
C GLY A 483 -34.65 -37.62 4.52
N PHE A 484 -35.84 -37.82 3.98
CA PHE A 484 -36.90 -36.80 3.94
C PHE A 484 -37.97 -37.03 5.01
N VAL A 485 -38.61 -35.95 5.48
CA VAL A 485 -39.66 -35.96 6.49
C VAL A 485 -41.03 -35.80 5.81
N ALA A 486 -41.86 -36.83 5.90
CA ALA A 486 -43.23 -36.79 5.37
C ALA A 486 -44.23 -36.29 6.41
N ARG A 487 -45.30 -35.61 5.96
CA ARG A 487 -46.37 -35.11 6.84
C ARG A 487 -47.45 -36.17 7.07
N GLU A 488 -47.86 -36.35 8.33
CA GLU A 488 -48.95 -37.27 8.71
C GLU A 488 -50.34 -36.64 8.50
N ASP A 489 -50.71 -36.30 7.27
CA ASP A 489 -51.99 -35.67 6.93
C ASP A 489 -52.97 -36.56 6.14
N GLY A 490 -52.56 -37.78 5.78
CA GLY A 490 -53.40 -38.75 5.08
C GLY A 490 -53.43 -38.60 3.56
N VAL A 491 -52.54 -37.80 2.95
CA VAL A 491 -52.26 -37.87 1.51
C VAL A 491 -51.63 -39.23 1.19
N THR A 492 -52.31 -40.04 0.37
CA THR A 492 -51.93 -41.46 0.13
C THR A 492 -51.51 -41.75 -1.30
N ASP A 493 -51.59 -40.79 -2.20
CA ASP A 493 -51.29 -40.98 -3.62
C ASP A 493 -50.41 -39.83 -4.13
N PHE A 494 -49.10 -39.99 -4.02
CA PHE A 494 -48.08 -39.10 -4.59
C PHE A 494 -46.90 -39.95 -5.07
N THR A 495 -46.10 -39.41 -5.98
CA THR A 495 -44.88 -40.06 -6.47
C THR A 495 -43.70 -39.13 -6.27
N LEU A 496 -42.68 -39.60 -5.57
CA LEU A 496 -41.53 -38.78 -5.19
C LEU A 496 -40.27 -39.28 -5.88
N TYR A 497 -39.56 -38.37 -6.51
CA TYR A 497 -38.12 -38.47 -6.65
C TYR A 497 -37.48 -37.65 -5.53
N GLY A 498 -36.80 -38.33 -4.61
CA GLY A 498 -36.10 -37.72 -3.49
C GLY A 498 -34.70 -38.28 -3.40
N ARG A 499 -33.68 -37.42 -3.47
CA ARG A 499 -32.28 -37.83 -3.31
C ARG A 499 -31.53 -36.78 -2.51
N GLN A 500 -30.71 -37.24 -1.56
CA GLN A 500 -29.70 -36.43 -0.90
C GLN A 500 -28.33 -37.01 -1.24
N ARG A 501 -27.38 -36.17 -1.64
CA ARG A 501 -26.03 -36.59 -1.99
C ARG A 501 -25.04 -35.55 -1.49
N PRO A 502 -24.05 -35.91 -0.65
CA PRO A 502 -22.90 -35.06 -0.41
C PRO A 502 -22.17 -34.84 -1.74
N GLU A 503 -21.81 -33.60 -2.03
CA GLU A 503 -20.90 -33.29 -3.13
C GLU A 503 -19.47 -33.39 -2.59
N ASP A 504 -18.53 -33.74 -3.46
CA ASP A 504 -17.12 -33.75 -3.09
C ASP A 504 -16.70 -32.30 -2.78
N PRO A 505 -15.96 -32.07 -1.69
CA PRO A 505 -15.52 -30.72 -1.32
C PRO A 505 -14.55 -30.19 -2.37
N SER A 506 -14.57 -28.88 -2.60
CA SER A 506 -13.41 -28.20 -3.19
C SER A 506 -12.22 -28.40 -2.25
N ILE A 507 -11.06 -28.71 -2.80
CA ILE A 507 -9.82 -28.94 -2.06
C ILE A 507 -8.87 -27.80 -2.42
N ALA A 508 -8.33 -27.09 -1.42
CA ALA A 508 -7.17 -26.23 -1.60
C ALA A 508 -5.93 -27.03 -1.23
N SER A 509 -5.04 -27.24 -2.20
CA SER A 509 -3.70 -27.74 -1.91
C SER A 509 -2.93 -26.64 -1.19
N ASN A 510 -2.32 -26.95 -0.05
CA ASN A 510 -1.45 -25.98 0.61
C ASN A 510 -0.11 -25.88 -0.12
N MET A 511 0.49 -24.71 -0.01
CA MET A 511 1.82 -24.43 -0.54
C MET A 511 2.87 -24.78 0.51
N ILE A 512 4.12 -24.98 0.07
CA ILE A 512 5.26 -25.14 0.97
C ILE A 512 5.66 -23.76 1.49
N GLU A 513 5.49 -23.50 2.79
CA GLU A 513 5.76 -22.19 3.38
C GLU A 513 6.82 -22.24 4.49
N THR A 514 7.47 -21.11 4.78
CA THR A 514 8.39 -20.98 5.93
C THR A 514 8.40 -19.54 6.47
N ASN A 515 8.97 -19.35 7.66
CA ASN A 515 9.00 -18.04 8.32
C ASN A 515 10.38 -17.39 8.20
N ILE A 516 10.39 -16.08 7.94
CA ILE A 516 11.57 -15.24 7.88
C ILE A 516 11.46 -14.16 8.96
N ALA A 517 12.52 -13.92 9.73
CA ALA A 517 12.55 -12.85 10.73
C ALA A 517 13.70 -11.88 10.46
N LEU A 518 13.39 -10.59 10.29
CA LEU A 518 14.35 -9.54 9.98
C LEU A 518 14.40 -8.52 11.10
N ASP A 519 15.59 -8.29 11.63
CA ASP A 519 15.80 -7.37 12.74
C ASP A 519 17.10 -6.57 12.58
N ASN A 520 17.00 -5.33 12.08
CA ASN A 520 18.14 -4.43 11.90
C ASN A 520 19.20 -5.02 10.93
N VAL A 521 18.75 -5.65 9.84
CA VAL A 521 19.62 -6.27 8.82
C VAL A 521 20.40 -5.19 8.07
N GLY A 522 21.72 -5.37 7.96
CA GLY A 522 22.62 -4.39 7.34
C GLY A 522 22.94 -3.17 8.22
N ARG A 523 22.29 -3.01 9.39
CA ARG A 523 22.55 -1.94 10.38
C ARG A 523 22.48 -0.51 9.80
N GLY A 524 21.49 -0.27 8.95
CA GLY A 524 21.26 0.98 8.23
C GLY A 524 21.85 1.02 6.82
N SER A 525 22.76 0.10 6.49
CA SER A 525 23.28 -0.17 5.14
C SER A 525 22.53 -1.35 4.49
N MET A 526 22.80 -1.64 3.21
CA MET A 526 22.23 -2.81 2.54
C MET A 526 22.83 -4.11 3.11
N GLY A 527 21.97 -5.06 3.47
CA GLY A 527 22.37 -6.44 3.81
C GLY A 527 22.75 -7.24 2.56
N GLY A 528 23.17 -8.48 2.75
CA GLY A 528 23.40 -9.41 1.63
C GLY A 528 22.11 -10.06 1.15
N ASP A 529 22.27 -11.23 0.53
CA ASP A 529 21.17 -12.03 -0.02
C ASP A 529 20.55 -12.92 1.06
N LEU A 530 19.23 -13.06 1.02
CA LEU A 530 18.49 -14.09 1.76
C LEU A 530 17.97 -15.15 0.79
N GLN A 531 18.43 -16.39 0.94
CA GLN A 531 17.92 -17.52 0.15
C GLN A 531 17.50 -18.68 1.05
N VAL A 532 16.23 -19.06 1.00
CA VAL A 532 15.70 -20.22 1.75
C VAL A 532 14.98 -21.17 0.80
N GLY A 533 15.39 -22.44 0.75
CA GLY A 533 14.87 -23.38 -0.23
C GLY A 533 15.31 -24.82 -0.05
N GLY A 534 15.30 -25.59 -1.14
CA GLY A 534 15.74 -26.98 -1.16
C GLY A 534 17.14 -27.15 -1.74
N MET A 535 17.87 -28.16 -1.26
CA MET A 535 19.15 -28.55 -1.86
C MET A 535 19.02 -29.22 -3.23
N SER A 536 17.81 -29.61 -3.62
CA SER A 536 17.57 -30.29 -4.89
C SER A 536 17.57 -29.30 -6.04
N ASN A 537 18.14 -29.74 -7.17
CA ASN A 537 18.11 -29.00 -8.44
C ASN A 537 16.95 -29.42 -9.34
N THR A 538 15.90 -29.99 -8.75
CA THR A 538 14.66 -30.29 -9.46
C THR A 538 13.83 -29.00 -9.56
N PRO A 539 13.17 -28.72 -10.70
CA PRO A 539 12.40 -27.48 -10.85
C PRO A 539 11.37 -27.28 -9.72
N ASP A 540 10.66 -28.35 -9.34
CA ASP A 540 9.56 -28.30 -8.37
C ASP A 540 10.03 -28.39 -6.89
N SER A 541 11.28 -28.04 -6.58
CA SER A 541 11.81 -28.11 -5.20
C SER A 541 12.24 -26.75 -4.69
N GLY A 542 11.41 -26.13 -3.88
CA GLY A 542 11.69 -24.88 -3.19
C GLY A 542 10.61 -24.57 -2.16
N ILE A 543 10.75 -23.43 -1.51
CA ILE A 543 9.68 -22.83 -0.70
C ILE A 543 8.87 -21.92 -1.60
N GLU A 544 7.55 -22.01 -1.48
CA GLU A 544 6.59 -21.27 -2.30
C GLU A 544 6.06 -20.02 -1.58
N VAL A 545 6.07 -20.00 -0.25
CA VAL A 545 5.59 -18.87 0.56
C VAL A 545 6.60 -18.48 1.63
N PHE A 546 6.92 -17.19 1.71
CA PHE A 546 7.66 -16.60 2.84
C PHE A 546 6.75 -15.74 3.71
N ASN A 547 6.67 -16.07 5.00
CA ASN A 547 6.05 -15.23 6.02
C ASN A 547 7.13 -14.39 6.70
N VAL A 548 7.25 -13.13 6.33
CA VAL A 548 8.32 -12.21 6.73
C VAL A 548 7.88 -11.32 7.89
N PHE A 549 8.57 -11.42 9.01
CA PHE A 549 8.34 -10.61 10.20
C PHE A 549 9.49 -9.61 10.38
N VAL A 550 9.17 -8.31 10.42
CA VAL A 550 10.17 -7.22 10.53
C VAL A 550 10.05 -6.52 11.88
N ASP A 551 11.12 -6.54 12.67
CA ASP A 551 11.20 -5.84 13.97
C ASP A 551 11.74 -4.41 13.81
N ARG A 552 12.97 -4.28 13.32
CA ARG A 552 13.68 -3.01 13.11
C ARG A 552 14.16 -2.90 11.67
N ASP A 553 14.38 -1.67 11.21
CA ASP A 553 14.74 -1.30 9.83
C ASP A 553 15.72 -2.30 9.21
N SER A 554 15.29 -2.98 8.15
CA SER A 554 16.04 -4.08 7.54
C SER A 554 16.15 -3.88 6.04
N LYS A 555 17.32 -4.19 5.48
CA LYS A 555 17.59 -4.04 4.05
C LYS A 555 18.26 -5.30 3.51
N LEU A 556 17.74 -5.84 2.42
CA LEU A 556 18.25 -7.03 1.75
C LEU A 556 18.61 -6.72 0.30
N SER A 557 19.75 -7.25 -0.16
CA SER A 557 20.13 -7.15 -1.57
C SER A 557 19.20 -7.99 -2.44
N SER A 558 18.82 -9.18 -1.98
CA SER A 558 17.79 -10.00 -2.60
C SER A 558 17.07 -10.89 -1.59
N MET A 559 15.86 -11.33 -1.94
CA MET A 559 15.12 -12.36 -1.22
C MET A 559 14.61 -13.39 -2.23
N SER A 560 14.97 -14.67 -2.07
CA SER A 560 14.60 -15.71 -3.03
C SER A 560 14.40 -17.09 -2.41
N SER A 561 13.68 -17.95 -3.13
CA SER A 561 13.73 -19.39 -2.92
C SER A 561 14.44 -20.10 -4.07
N THR A 562 15.03 -21.26 -3.78
CA THR A 562 15.70 -22.09 -4.79
C THR A 562 14.77 -22.49 -5.92
N ASN A 563 15.30 -22.60 -7.14
CA ASN A 563 14.56 -23.01 -8.34
C ASN A 563 13.38 -22.09 -8.69
N ASN A 564 13.41 -20.83 -8.24
CA ASN A 564 12.41 -19.80 -8.51
C ASN A 564 10.97 -20.21 -8.14
N GLN A 565 10.84 -20.94 -7.03
CA GLN A 565 9.55 -21.45 -6.56
C GLN A 565 8.81 -20.45 -5.67
N LEU A 566 9.44 -19.36 -5.24
CA LEU A 566 8.78 -18.36 -4.40
C LEU A 566 7.64 -17.70 -5.19
N LYS A 567 6.42 -17.84 -4.70
CA LYS A 567 5.20 -17.29 -5.29
C LYS A 567 4.55 -16.25 -4.41
N VAL A 568 4.60 -16.42 -3.08
CA VAL A 568 3.91 -15.52 -2.15
C VAL A 568 4.88 -14.99 -1.09
N VAL A 569 4.83 -13.70 -0.84
CA VAL A 569 5.55 -13.05 0.27
C VAL A 569 4.56 -12.28 1.12
N ASN A 570 4.34 -12.75 2.34
CA ASN A 570 3.54 -12.05 3.35
C ASN A 570 4.50 -11.22 4.23
N VAL A 571 4.23 -9.93 4.44
CA VAL A 571 5.08 -9.05 5.25
C VAL A 571 4.30 -8.46 6.42
N GLU A 572 4.81 -8.66 7.63
CA GLU A 572 4.20 -8.18 8.86
C GLU A 572 5.21 -7.44 9.76
N SER A 573 4.74 -6.39 10.41
CA SER A 573 5.53 -5.68 11.42
C SER A 573 5.41 -6.40 12.76
N VAL A 574 6.53 -6.52 13.45
CA VAL A 574 6.61 -6.95 14.85
C VAL A 574 7.44 -5.94 15.63
N GLY A 575 7.41 -6.02 16.97
CA GLY A 575 8.35 -5.26 17.81
C GLY A 575 8.36 -3.75 17.56
N ALA A 576 9.45 -3.24 17.00
CA ALA A 576 9.69 -1.81 16.77
C ALA A 576 9.08 -1.25 15.47
N GLU A 577 8.42 -2.09 14.65
CA GLU A 577 7.71 -1.68 13.43
C GLU A 577 8.62 -0.95 12.41
N GLY A 578 9.84 -1.46 12.20
CA GLY A 578 10.79 -0.85 11.27
C GLY A 578 10.50 -1.08 9.79
N ASP A 579 11.20 -0.32 8.94
CA ASP A 579 11.06 -0.34 7.48
C ASP A 579 11.72 -1.58 6.84
N LEU A 580 11.30 -1.94 5.62
CA LEU A 580 11.89 -3.03 4.84
C LEU A 580 12.24 -2.59 3.43
N VAL A 581 13.50 -2.82 3.02
CA VAL A 581 13.95 -2.69 1.63
C VAL A 581 14.36 -4.06 1.10
N ILE A 582 13.79 -4.46 -0.03
CA ILE A 582 14.20 -5.64 -0.81
C ILE A 582 14.61 -5.14 -2.20
N ALA A 583 15.92 -5.09 -2.46
CA ALA A 583 16.44 -4.55 -3.71
C ALA A 583 16.26 -5.48 -4.92
N GLN A 584 15.92 -6.75 -4.69
CA GLN A 584 15.57 -7.70 -5.75
C GLN A 584 14.61 -8.77 -5.23
N LEU A 585 13.40 -8.81 -5.80
CA LEU A 585 12.33 -9.76 -5.50
C LEU A 585 11.65 -10.19 -6.81
N ASP A 586 12.24 -11.17 -7.48
CA ASP A 586 11.82 -11.52 -8.83
C ASP A 586 10.80 -12.66 -8.83
N ASN A 587 9.92 -12.61 -9.82
CA ASN A 587 8.98 -13.65 -10.18
C ASN A 587 8.08 -14.08 -9.02
N VAL A 588 7.72 -13.14 -8.14
CA VAL A 588 6.73 -13.36 -7.09
C VAL A 588 5.35 -13.06 -7.66
N GLN A 589 4.40 -13.93 -7.35
CA GLN A 589 3.02 -13.76 -7.78
C GLN A 589 2.31 -12.76 -6.86
N ASP A 590 2.36 -13.01 -5.55
CA ASP A 590 1.65 -12.20 -4.56
C ASP A 590 2.61 -11.61 -3.51
N VAL A 591 2.52 -10.30 -3.32
CA VAL A 591 3.12 -9.61 -2.17
C VAL A 591 1.99 -9.06 -1.31
N ASN A 592 1.90 -9.52 -0.07
CA ASN A 592 0.87 -9.09 0.86
C ASN A 592 1.49 -8.44 2.10
N ALA A 593 1.45 -7.11 2.13
CA ALA A 593 1.91 -6.27 3.22
C ALA A 593 0.80 -5.36 3.77
N ALA A 594 -0.48 -5.70 3.58
CA ALA A 594 -1.62 -4.86 3.99
C ALA A 594 -1.62 -4.50 5.49
N SER A 595 -1.06 -5.37 6.34
CA SER A 595 -0.91 -5.15 7.79
C SER A 595 0.42 -4.51 8.20
N PHE A 596 1.38 -4.39 7.28
CA PHE A 596 2.69 -3.80 7.52
C PHE A 596 2.57 -2.32 7.90
N LYS A 597 3.39 -1.88 8.87
CA LYS A 597 3.33 -0.55 9.48
C LYS A 597 4.49 0.36 9.09
N GLY A 598 5.65 -0.23 8.77
CA GLY A 598 6.80 0.51 8.25
C GLY A 598 6.65 0.78 6.75
N ASP A 599 7.63 1.48 6.20
CA ASP A 599 7.72 1.71 4.75
C ASP A 599 8.34 0.47 4.08
N LEU A 600 7.72 -0.02 3.00
CA LEU A 600 8.16 -1.17 2.21
C LEU A 600 8.61 -0.73 0.82
N SER A 601 9.84 -1.09 0.47
CA SER A 601 10.48 -0.78 -0.81
C SER A 601 10.88 -2.06 -1.53
N ILE A 602 10.30 -2.33 -2.70
CA ILE A 602 10.55 -3.54 -3.51
C ILE A 602 10.98 -3.20 -4.93
N THR A 603 12.14 -3.71 -5.35
CA THR A 603 12.50 -3.82 -6.77
C THR A 603 12.33 -5.28 -7.18
N GLY A 604 11.66 -5.54 -8.29
CA GLY A 604 11.52 -6.90 -8.82
C GLY A 604 11.28 -6.95 -10.33
N GLU A 605 11.46 -8.14 -10.89
CA GLU A 605 11.15 -8.44 -12.29
C GLU A 605 10.14 -9.61 -12.38
N ILE A 606 9.19 -9.56 -13.32
CA ILE A 606 8.33 -10.69 -13.69
C ILE A 606 8.73 -11.14 -15.10
N GLU A 607 9.47 -12.25 -15.17
CA GLU A 607 10.04 -12.79 -16.40
C GLU A 607 9.16 -13.87 -17.04
N GLU A 608 9.39 -14.17 -18.32
CA GLU A 608 8.68 -15.20 -19.13
C GLU A 608 8.57 -16.58 -18.44
N LEU A 609 9.48 -16.91 -17.52
CA LEU A 609 9.46 -18.20 -16.82
C LEU A 609 8.18 -18.41 -15.98
N VAL A 610 7.50 -17.35 -15.53
CA VAL A 610 6.24 -17.47 -14.78
C VAL A 610 5.13 -18.06 -15.63
N ILE A 611 5.22 -17.98 -16.97
CA ILE A 611 4.24 -18.59 -17.88
C ILE A 611 4.15 -20.10 -17.64
N ASP A 612 5.30 -20.78 -17.63
CA ASP A 612 5.35 -22.23 -17.39
C ASP A 612 4.97 -22.61 -15.95
N ARG A 613 5.19 -21.71 -14.98
CA ARG A 613 4.97 -21.97 -13.55
C ARG A 613 3.53 -21.70 -13.09
N ASP A 614 2.91 -20.64 -13.59
CA ASP A 614 1.69 -20.04 -13.05
C ASP A 614 0.58 -19.81 -14.07
N LEU A 615 0.90 -19.67 -15.37
CA LEU A 615 -0.07 -19.25 -16.39
C LEU A 615 -0.48 -20.34 -17.38
N ASN A 616 0.31 -21.41 -17.57
CA ASN A 616 -0.04 -22.54 -18.45
C ASN A 616 -1.12 -23.47 -17.83
N LEU A 617 -2.24 -22.90 -17.41
CA LEU A 617 -3.39 -23.58 -16.83
C LEU A 617 -4.26 -24.19 -17.95
N VAL A 618 -5.06 -25.19 -17.60
CA VAL A 618 -5.88 -25.90 -18.60
C VAL A 618 -7.30 -25.37 -18.52
N ASP A 619 -7.74 -24.70 -19.59
CA ASP A 619 -9.13 -24.34 -19.91
C ASP A 619 -10.08 -25.56 -19.88
N GLU A 620 -10.41 -26.08 -18.70
CA GLU A 620 -11.35 -27.19 -18.53
C GLU A 620 -12.78 -26.69 -18.27
N GLN A 621 -12.98 -25.36 -18.19
CA GLN A 621 -14.23 -24.70 -17.78
C GLN A 621 -15.03 -24.10 -18.97
N ASP A 622 -16.33 -23.87 -18.79
CA ASP A 622 -17.18 -23.20 -19.80
C ASP A 622 -16.85 -21.68 -19.92
N ASN A 623 -16.15 -21.11 -18.93
CA ASN A 623 -15.59 -19.75 -18.93
C ASN A 623 -14.05 -19.84 -18.93
N PRO A 624 -13.38 -19.51 -20.04
CA PRO A 624 -11.91 -19.48 -20.12
C PRO A 624 -11.27 -18.49 -19.13
N ALA A 625 -11.99 -17.47 -18.67
CA ALA A 625 -11.43 -16.50 -17.71
C ALA A 625 -11.45 -17.00 -16.24
N ALA A 626 -11.84 -18.26 -16.00
CA ALA A 626 -12.03 -18.78 -14.64
C ALA A 626 -10.78 -19.42 -14.03
N ASP A 627 -9.73 -19.58 -14.84
CA ASP A 627 -8.42 -20.08 -14.47
C ASP A 627 -7.31 -19.04 -14.60
N ASN A 628 -7.62 -17.78 -14.94
CA ASN A 628 -6.65 -16.69 -14.86
C ASN A 628 -5.97 -16.64 -13.48
N SER A 629 -4.66 -16.38 -13.49
CA SER A 629 -3.83 -16.17 -12.30
C SER A 629 -3.57 -14.68 -12.12
N ASN A 630 -3.95 -14.17 -10.96
CA ASN A 630 -3.64 -12.81 -10.56
C ASN A 630 -2.24 -12.75 -9.96
N PHE A 631 -1.57 -11.62 -10.16
CA PHE A 631 -0.36 -11.19 -9.50
C PHE A 631 -0.73 -9.99 -8.64
N ASP A 632 -0.87 -10.19 -7.33
CA ASP A 632 -1.41 -9.18 -6.43
C ASP A 632 -0.31 -8.59 -5.53
N TYR A 633 -0.03 -7.30 -5.71
CA TYR A 633 0.97 -6.56 -4.93
C TYR A 633 0.23 -5.55 -4.03
N THR A 634 0.05 -5.91 -2.76
CA THR A 634 -0.69 -5.10 -1.77
C THR A 634 0.25 -4.60 -0.67
N PHE A 635 0.29 -3.28 -0.48
CA PHE A 635 1.12 -2.60 0.52
C PHE A 635 0.30 -2.05 1.69
N GLY A 636 1.02 -1.47 2.66
CA GLY A 636 0.49 -1.07 3.96
C GLY A 636 -0.03 0.37 3.96
N ALA A 637 0.16 1.07 5.08
CA ALA A 637 -0.18 2.49 5.19
C ALA A 637 1.08 3.38 5.27
N GLY A 638 2.25 2.81 4.95
CA GLY A 638 3.55 3.49 4.94
C GLY A 638 3.73 4.30 3.67
N ASN A 639 4.87 4.99 3.53
CA ASN A 639 5.27 5.58 2.25
C ASN A 639 5.98 4.49 1.45
N ASP A 640 5.19 3.68 0.77
CA ASP A 640 5.64 2.46 0.13
C ASP A 640 6.13 2.74 -1.30
N SER A 641 7.04 1.91 -1.80
CA SER A 641 7.46 2.02 -3.19
C SER A 641 7.73 0.68 -3.86
N LEU A 642 7.29 0.59 -5.11
CA LEU A 642 7.40 -0.57 -5.98
C LEU A 642 8.04 -0.15 -7.29
N ASN A 643 9.11 -0.84 -7.68
CA ASN A 643 9.68 -0.74 -9.01
C ASN A 643 9.67 -2.12 -9.66
N LEU A 644 8.86 -2.29 -10.70
CA LEU A 644 8.53 -3.58 -11.29
C LEU A 644 8.79 -3.58 -12.80
N LEU A 645 9.69 -4.46 -13.25
CA LEU A 645 9.86 -4.77 -14.67
C LEU A 645 8.96 -5.95 -15.04
N LEU A 646 8.18 -5.83 -16.11
CA LEU A 646 7.28 -6.87 -16.60
C LEU A 646 7.66 -7.27 -18.04
N ASP A 647 7.89 -8.56 -18.24
CA ASP A 647 8.08 -9.11 -19.59
C ASP A 647 6.77 -9.02 -20.40
N GLY A 648 6.86 -8.49 -21.61
CA GLY A 648 5.67 -8.29 -22.45
C GLY A 648 4.96 -9.58 -22.87
N ASN A 649 5.65 -10.74 -22.93
CA ASN A 649 4.97 -12.01 -23.20
C ASN A 649 4.10 -12.46 -22.02
N VAL A 650 4.48 -12.07 -20.80
CA VAL A 650 3.68 -12.32 -19.60
C VAL A 650 2.47 -11.38 -19.60
N ALA A 651 2.69 -10.09 -19.86
CA ALA A 651 1.62 -9.08 -19.91
C ALA A 651 0.56 -9.39 -20.97
N ALA A 652 0.97 -9.93 -22.13
CA ALA A 652 0.08 -10.33 -23.22
C ALA A 652 -0.56 -11.71 -23.05
N HIS A 653 -0.28 -12.43 -21.96
CA HIS A 653 -0.84 -13.76 -21.72
C HIS A 653 -2.28 -13.66 -21.23
N GLU A 654 -3.19 -14.45 -21.81
CA GLU A 654 -4.64 -14.38 -21.56
C GLU A 654 -5.04 -14.64 -20.10
N ASP A 655 -4.23 -15.45 -19.42
CA ASP A 655 -4.42 -15.84 -18.02
C ASP A 655 -3.75 -14.89 -17.02
N PHE A 656 -3.00 -13.90 -17.47
CA PHE A 656 -2.27 -12.98 -16.59
C PHE A 656 -3.15 -11.78 -16.21
N ALA A 657 -3.07 -11.38 -14.94
CA ALA A 657 -3.52 -10.07 -14.49
C ALA A 657 -2.61 -9.55 -13.38
N LEU A 658 -2.25 -8.27 -13.39
CA LEU A 658 -1.43 -7.59 -12.39
C LEU A 658 -2.26 -6.52 -11.67
N ASN A 659 -2.35 -6.63 -10.34
CA ASN A 659 -3.02 -5.65 -9.51
C ASN A 659 -2.04 -5.09 -8.47
N ILE A 660 -1.74 -3.80 -8.57
CA ILE A 660 -0.90 -3.08 -7.62
C ILE A 660 -1.79 -2.20 -6.74
N ASN A 661 -1.72 -2.38 -5.44
CA ASN A 661 -2.44 -1.60 -4.43
C ASN A 661 -1.47 -1.09 -3.36
N MET A 662 -1.14 0.19 -3.42
CA MET A 662 -0.14 0.79 -2.51
C MET A 662 -0.71 1.20 -1.15
N GLY A 663 -2.03 1.11 -0.94
CA GLY A 663 -2.65 1.41 0.34
C GLY A 663 -2.80 2.91 0.62
N ASN A 664 -2.33 3.42 1.76
CA ASN A 664 -2.31 4.87 2.04
C ASN A 664 -0.87 5.30 2.30
N GLY A 665 -0.57 6.59 2.22
CA GLY A 665 0.79 7.11 2.36
C GLY A 665 1.21 7.85 1.10
N ASN A 666 2.42 8.42 1.08
CA ASN A 666 2.96 9.02 -0.14
C ASN A 666 3.74 7.93 -0.89
N ASN A 667 3.07 7.25 -1.81
CA ASN A 667 3.60 6.04 -2.45
C ASN A 667 4.25 6.34 -3.79
N SER A 668 5.18 5.47 -4.21
CA SER A 668 5.81 5.56 -5.52
C SER A 668 5.79 4.23 -6.27
N VAL A 669 5.14 4.22 -7.44
CA VAL A 669 5.07 3.07 -8.34
C VAL A 669 5.82 3.38 -9.62
N VAL A 670 6.71 2.49 -10.02
CA VAL A 670 7.33 2.47 -11.33
C VAL A 670 7.06 1.10 -11.94
N THR A 671 6.43 1.08 -13.11
CA THR A 671 6.24 -0.13 -13.90
C THR A 671 6.82 0.06 -15.28
N GLU A 672 7.54 -0.94 -15.78
CA GLU A 672 8.06 -0.94 -17.15
C GLU A 672 7.63 -2.22 -17.86
N ILE A 673 7.07 -2.10 -19.06
CA ILE A 673 6.66 -3.25 -19.88
C ILE A 673 7.45 -3.23 -21.20
N ASN A 674 8.01 -4.38 -21.56
CA ASN A 674 8.81 -4.52 -22.79
C ASN A 674 8.19 -5.58 -23.72
N PHE A 675 7.47 -5.14 -24.75
CA PHE A 675 6.82 -6.03 -25.72
C PHE A 675 7.72 -6.39 -26.91
N ALA A 676 7.45 -7.55 -27.52
CA ALA A 676 8.22 -8.06 -28.65
C ALA A 676 7.33 -8.55 -29.79
N GLY A 677 6.67 -7.64 -30.52
CA GLY A 677 6.00 -7.99 -31.77
C GLY A 677 4.56 -7.51 -31.85
N ASN A 678 3.60 -8.41 -31.64
CA ASN A 678 2.16 -8.05 -31.63
C ASN A 678 1.60 -8.02 -30.21
N ASP A 679 2.43 -8.29 -29.21
CA ASP A 679 2.04 -8.58 -27.83
C ASP A 679 1.33 -7.39 -27.17
N TYR A 680 1.69 -6.15 -27.54
CA TYR A 680 1.00 -4.93 -27.12
C TYR A 680 -0.51 -4.97 -27.38
N GLN A 681 -0.94 -5.35 -28.60
CA GLN A 681 -2.36 -5.39 -28.93
C GLN A 681 -3.11 -6.46 -28.13
N ASP A 682 -2.45 -7.58 -27.86
CA ASP A 682 -3.03 -8.65 -27.05
C ASP A 682 -3.18 -8.16 -25.59
N GLN A 683 -2.20 -7.45 -25.03
CA GLN A 683 -2.31 -6.85 -23.69
C GLN A 683 -3.37 -5.74 -23.60
N SER A 684 -3.43 -4.85 -24.59
CA SER A 684 -4.47 -3.81 -24.71
C SER A 684 -5.89 -4.41 -24.75
N ASP A 685 -6.09 -5.49 -25.51
CA ASP A 685 -7.38 -6.20 -25.55
C ASP A 685 -7.75 -6.89 -24.22
N LEU A 686 -6.75 -7.20 -23.37
CA LEU A 686 -6.94 -7.89 -22.09
C LEU A 686 -7.29 -6.94 -20.93
N ASP A 687 -6.82 -5.68 -20.95
CA ASP A 687 -7.00 -4.69 -19.86
C ASP A 687 -6.72 -5.31 -18.48
N ASN A 688 -5.54 -5.89 -18.34
CA ASN A 688 -5.20 -6.80 -17.25
C ASN A 688 -4.16 -6.23 -16.28
N ILE A 689 -3.83 -4.94 -16.34
CA ILE A 689 -2.86 -4.29 -15.45
C ILE A 689 -3.50 -3.07 -14.79
N SER A 690 -3.48 -3.04 -13.45
CA SER A 690 -4.04 -1.94 -12.67
C SER A 690 -3.12 -1.45 -11.54
N VAL A 691 -3.12 -0.14 -11.29
CA VAL A 691 -2.40 0.53 -10.20
C VAL A 691 -3.37 1.39 -9.40
N THR A 692 -3.41 1.18 -8.08
CA THR A 692 -4.15 2.01 -7.13
C THR A 692 -3.25 2.46 -5.99
N THR A 693 -3.20 3.76 -5.68
CA THR A 693 -2.29 4.28 -4.64
C THR A 693 -2.98 4.86 -3.40
N GLY A 694 -4.28 5.15 -3.49
CA GLY A 694 -5.16 5.37 -2.33
C GLY A 694 -5.18 6.80 -1.81
N THR A 695 -4.62 7.08 -0.63
CA THR A 695 -4.59 8.47 -0.11
C THR A 695 -3.19 8.89 0.27
N GLY A 696 -2.83 10.13 0.00
CA GLY A 696 -1.49 10.69 0.16
C GLY A 696 -1.06 11.34 -1.13
N ASN A 697 0.16 11.87 -1.19
CA ASN A 697 0.69 12.46 -2.42
C ASN A 697 1.52 11.40 -3.13
N ASP A 698 0.90 10.71 -4.08
CA ASP A 698 1.46 9.54 -4.74
C ASP A 698 2.19 9.92 -6.03
N THR A 699 3.05 9.01 -6.53
CA THR A 699 3.70 9.15 -7.83
C THR A 699 3.67 7.82 -8.57
N VAL A 700 3.11 7.82 -9.79
CA VAL A 700 3.02 6.63 -10.66
C VAL A 700 3.72 6.92 -11.99
N ASN A 701 4.71 6.10 -12.34
CA ASN A 701 5.40 6.16 -13.62
C ASN A 701 5.19 4.84 -14.37
N THR A 702 4.58 4.91 -15.55
CA THR A 702 4.48 3.77 -16.47
C THR A 702 5.42 4.02 -17.64
N TYR A 703 6.45 3.18 -17.79
CA TYR A 703 7.40 3.26 -18.89
C TYR A 703 7.17 2.13 -19.89
N GLY A 704 7.52 2.39 -21.15
CA GLY A 704 7.49 1.38 -22.20
C GLY A 704 6.14 1.28 -22.92
N GLU A 705 6.04 0.27 -23.78
CA GLU A 705 4.81 -0.04 -24.51
C GLU A 705 3.82 -0.69 -23.52
N GLY A 706 2.56 -0.26 -23.44
CA GLY A 706 1.52 -0.96 -22.66
C GLY A 706 0.47 -0.10 -21.98
N ASP A 707 -0.70 -0.70 -21.75
CA ASP A 707 -1.86 -0.01 -21.23
C ASP A 707 -2.05 -0.33 -19.74
N VAL A 708 -2.14 0.69 -18.90
CA VAL A 708 -2.34 0.56 -17.46
C VAL A 708 -3.54 1.37 -17.02
N THR A 709 -4.42 0.75 -16.22
CA THR A 709 -5.48 1.47 -15.52
C THR A 709 -4.95 2.00 -14.18
N ILE A 710 -4.89 3.33 -14.03
CA ILE A 710 -4.29 4.04 -12.89
C ILE A 710 -5.36 4.80 -12.11
N SER A 711 -5.39 4.61 -10.79
CA SER A 711 -6.26 5.37 -9.88
C SER A 711 -5.48 5.84 -8.64
N THR A 712 -5.15 7.12 -8.56
CA THR A 712 -4.28 7.61 -7.47
C THR A 712 -5.06 7.94 -6.19
N GLY A 713 -6.27 8.49 -6.31
CA GLY A 713 -7.21 8.58 -5.19
C GLY A 713 -7.26 9.96 -4.56
N ALA A 714 -6.78 10.18 -3.34
CA ALA A 714 -6.90 11.48 -2.67
C ALA A 714 -5.58 12.03 -2.15
N GLY A 715 -5.21 13.23 -2.60
CA GLY A 715 -3.97 13.93 -2.28
C GLY A 715 -3.48 14.66 -3.53
N ASN A 716 -2.28 15.22 -3.49
CA ASN A 716 -1.70 15.89 -4.67
C ASN A 716 -0.78 14.89 -5.37
N ASP A 717 -1.33 14.18 -6.35
CA ASP A 717 -0.72 13.04 -7.00
C ASP A 717 0.05 13.46 -8.27
N THR A 718 0.94 12.59 -8.71
CA THR A 718 1.65 12.77 -9.98
C THR A 718 1.65 11.49 -10.79
N VAL A 719 1.21 11.54 -12.04
CA VAL A 719 1.22 10.41 -12.98
C VAL A 719 2.07 10.78 -14.18
N TYR A 720 3.01 9.91 -14.56
CA TYR A 720 3.78 10.00 -15.79
C TYR A 720 3.47 8.76 -16.64
N ALA A 721 2.55 8.91 -17.59
CA ALA A 721 2.19 7.91 -18.58
C ALA A 721 3.17 7.99 -19.76
N ASP A 722 3.95 6.94 -19.95
CA ASP A 722 4.99 6.81 -20.97
C ASP A 722 5.83 8.07 -21.19
N ASN A 723 6.65 8.37 -20.18
CA ASN A 723 7.59 9.48 -20.17
C ASN A 723 9.02 9.01 -20.48
N SER A 724 9.14 8.03 -21.39
CA SER A 724 10.39 7.31 -21.68
C SER A 724 11.24 7.98 -22.77
N GLY A 725 10.61 8.82 -23.62
CA GLY A 725 11.24 9.40 -24.79
C GLY A 725 11.72 8.36 -25.81
N SER A 726 12.80 8.65 -26.55
CA SER A 726 13.30 7.71 -27.57
C SER A 726 14.12 6.55 -27.01
N SER A 727 14.25 6.41 -25.68
CA SER A 727 14.99 5.30 -25.08
C SER A 727 14.04 4.14 -24.77
N ASP A 728 14.21 3.02 -25.50
CA ASP A 728 13.73 1.68 -25.09
C ASP A 728 14.39 1.21 -23.76
N ASP A 729 15.36 1.96 -23.24
CA ASP A 729 16.11 1.71 -22.00
C ASP A 729 15.79 2.83 -20.99
N ALA A 730 14.58 2.85 -20.43
CA ALA A 730 14.30 3.75 -19.30
C ALA A 730 15.11 3.25 -18.10
N TYR A 731 15.81 4.18 -17.45
CA TYR A 731 16.72 3.88 -16.35
C TYR A 731 15.91 3.33 -15.17
N PHE A 732 16.02 2.02 -14.91
CA PHE A 732 15.47 1.37 -13.72
C PHE A 732 16.12 2.00 -12.46
N LEU A 733 15.58 3.13 -12.02
CA LEU A 733 16.05 3.88 -10.86
C LEU A 733 15.55 3.16 -9.60
N GLY A 734 16.20 2.05 -9.24
CA GLY A 734 15.96 1.37 -7.97
C GLY A 734 16.20 2.34 -6.81
N PHE A 735 15.14 2.68 -6.05
CA PHE A 735 15.04 3.29 -4.71
C PHE A 735 16.01 4.41 -4.30
N ALA A 736 16.77 4.98 -5.22
CA ALA A 736 17.75 6.00 -4.95
C ALA A 736 17.25 7.35 -5.43
N ASP A 737 16.03 7.74 -5.05
CA ASP A 737 15.64 9.16 -5.08
C ASP A 737 16.25 9.90 -3.88
N THR A 738 17.58 9.81 -3.80
CA THR A 738 18.46 10.84 -3.29
C THR A 738 19.79 10.62 -4.00
N VAL A 739 20.03 11.33 -5.10
CA VAL A 739 21.39 11.54 -5.60
C VAL A 739 22.15 12.32 -4.52
N THR A 740 22.71 11.60 -3.54
CA THR A 740 23.56 12.18 -2.51
C THR A 740 24.95 12.32 -3.13
N THR A 741 25.23 13.48 -3.72
CA THR A 741 26.59 13.83 -4.13
C THR A 741 27.48 13.97 -2.88
N ILE A 742 28.44 13.06 -2.70
CA ILE A 742 29.45 13.16 -1.64
C ILE A 742 30.57 14.09 -2.13
N ASP A 743 30.44 15.39 -1.86
CA ASP A 743 31.51 16.37 -2.16
C ASP A 743 32.62 16.30 -1.10
N THR A 744 33.77 15.71 -1.45
CA THR A 744 34.93 15.65 -0.55
C THR A 744 36.24 15.95 -1.27
N THR A 745 37.08 16.77 -0.62
CA THR A 745 38.42 17.13 -1.12
C THR A 745 39.48 16.20 -0.55
N VAL A 746 40.10 15.36 -1.40
CA VAL A 746 41.20 14.46 -0.99
C VAL A 746 42.54 15.19 -1.09
N ALA A 747 43.20 15.42 0.05
CA ALA A 747 44.54 16.01 0.09
C ALA A 747 45.63 14.93 -0.06
N GLY A 748 45.97 14.56 -1.30
CA GLY A 748 47.07 13.65 -1.59
C GLY A 748 47.09 13.31 -3.09
N GLY A 749 48.27 13.10 -3.69
CA GLY A 749 48.39 12.79 -5.12
C GLY A 749 47.74 11.43 -5.51
N PRO A 750 47.95 10.96 -6.76
CA PRO A 750 47.18 9.87 -7.38
C PRO A 750 46.99 8.60 -6.54
N GLU A 751 47.99 8.20 -5.75
CA GLU A 751 47.91 7.00 -4.89
C GLU A 751 46.93 7.16 -3.71
N ALA A 752 46.70 8.39 -3.21
CA ALA A 752 45.72 8.68 -2.15
C ALA A 752 44.31 8.88 -2.71
N LEU A 753 44.22 9.32 -3.96
CA LEU A 753 42.99 9.44 -4.73
C LEU A 753 42.44 8.05 -5.09
N GLU A 754 43.28 7.18 -5.62
CA GLU A 754 42.92 5.78 -5.92
C GLU A 754 42.49 5.04 -4.65
N ALA A 755 43.16 5.28 -3.51
CA ALA A 755 42.76 4.70 -2.22
C ALA A 755 41.42 5.26 -1.70
N PHE A 756 41.13 6.54 -1.91
CA PHE A 756 39.86 7.15 -1.51
C PHE A 756 38.70 6.71 -2.40
N ILE A 757 38.91 6.66 -3.73
CA ILE A 757 37.93 6.11 -4.68
C ILE A 757 37.63 4.66 -4.32
N ALA A 758 38.65 3.85 -4.06
CA ALA A 758 38.45 2.47 -3.66
C ALA A 758 37.65 2.37 -2.34
N ASP A 759 37.96 3.21 -1.34
CA ASP A 759 37.28 3.22 -0.04
C ASP A 759 35.81 3.70 -0.15
N GLN A 760 35.52 4.67 -1.02
CA GLN A 760 34.14 5.14 -1.26
C GLN A 760 33.36 4.20 -2.21
N THR A 761 34.00 3.62 -3.21
CA THR A 761 33.36 2.64 -4.11
C THR A 761 33.01 1.39 -3.31
N ALA A 762 33.92 0.93 -2.45
CA ALA A 762 33.65 -0.14 -1.51
C ALA A 762 32.54 0.22 -0.51
N LEU A 763 32.46 1.49 -0.05
CA LEU A 763 31.37 1.97 0.80
C LEU A 763 30.01 1.98 0.08
N LEU A 764 29.97 2.33 -1.21
CA LEU A 764 28.74 2.37 -2.01
C LEU A 764 28.28 0.98 -2.44
N GLU A 765 29.21 0.08 -2.79
CA GLU A 765 28.95 -1.34 -2.95
C GLU A 765 28.43 -1.95 -1.64
N GLN A 766 29.01 -1.57 -0.48
CA GLN A 766 28.47 -1.94 0.84
C GLN A 766 27.07 -1.39 1.13
N LEU A 767 26.67 -0.32 0.47
CA LEU A 767 25.37 0.31 0.62
C LEU A 767 24.35 -0.20 -0.41
N GLY A 768 24.71 -1.15 -1.28
CA GLY A 768 23.83 -1.67 -2.34
C GLY A 768 23.49 -0.63 -3.41
N LEU A 769 24.24 0.48 -3.47
CA LEU A 769 23.99 1.58 -4.38
C LEU A 769 24.79 1.37 -5.67
N THR A 770 24.22 0.62 -6.62
CA THR A 770 24.87 0.26 -7.90
C THR A 770 24.91 1.41 -8.91
N ASN A 771 24.11 2.47 -8.69
CA ASN A 771 23.98 3.63 -9.58
C ASN A 771 24.54 4.95 -8.99
N VAL A 772 25.55 4.90 -8.13
CA VAL A 772 26.20 6.11 -7.58
C VAL A 772 27.53 6.40 -8.29
N VAL A 773 27.59 7.53 -9.00
CA VAL A 773 28.81 8.03 -9.62
C VAL A 773 29.71 8.68 -8.57
N ILE A 774 30.90 8.12 -8.35
CA ILE A 774 31.98 8.80 -7.59
C ILE A 774 32.85 9.58 -8.56
N SER A 775 32.68 10.89 -8.59
CA SER A 775 33.61 11.81 -9.25
C SER A 775 34.73 12.21 -8.30
N VAL A 776 36.00 12.04 -8.69
CA VAL A 776 37.12 12.59 -7.92
C VAL A 776 38.16 13.26 -8.83
N ASP A 777 38.41 14.54 -8.54
CA ASP A 777 39.25 15.44 -9.33
C ASP A 777 40.69 15.52 -8.77
N ASP A 778 41.70 15.03 -9.51
CA ASP A 778 43.16 15.25 -9.25
C ASP A 778 43.64 16.65 -9.69
N SER A 779 42.73 17.55 -10.05
CA SER A 779 43.07 18.82 -10.67
C SER A 779 42.13 19.95 -10.29
N ALA A 780 42.14 20.38 -9.03
CA ALA A 780 41.47 21.60 -8.60
C ALA A 780 41.69 22.77 -9.60
N PRO A 781 40.64 23.57 -9.94
CA PRO A 781 39.48 23.86 -9.09
C PRO A 781 38.10 23.49 -9.69
N ALA A 782 37.23 22.95 -8.82
CA ALA A 782 35.77 23.01 -8.87
C ALA A 782 35.10 22.53 -10.17
N ALA A 783 35.52 21.35 -10.61
CA ALA A 783 34.88 20.36 -11.47
C ALA A 783 33.51 19.77 -11.00
N VAL A 784 32.39 20.48 -10.81
CA VAL A 784 31.10 19.80 -10.55
C VAL A 784 30.66 19.13 -11.86
N VAL A 785 31.08 17.89 -12.05
CA VAL A 785 30.60 17.03 -13.14
C VAL A 785 29.10 16.78 -12.91
N ILE A 786 28.25 17.38 -13.74
CA ILE A 786 26.80 17.16 -13.76
C ILE A 786 26.54 15.84 -14.52
N ASP A 787 26.98 14.71 -13.96
CA ASP A 787 26.97 13.40 -14.65
C ASP A 787 25.53 12.88 -14.90
N GLY A 788 24.56 13.35 -14.10
CA GLY A 788 23.14 13.00 -14.25
C GLY A 788 22.44 13.59 -15.49
N VAL A 789 23.02 14.61 -16.14
CA VAL A 789 22.46 15.21 -17.37
C VAL A 789 23.01 14.52 -18.62
N THR A 790 24.19 13.89 -18.53
CA THR A 790 24.82 13.17 -19.64
C THR A 790 24.43 11.69 -19.74
N ALA A 791 23.96 11.08 -18.65
CA ALA A 791 23.55 9.67 -18.60
C ALA A 791 22.27 9.38 -19.40
N ASP A 792 21.39 10.38 -19.53
CA ASP A 792 20.03 10.25 -20.08
C ASP A 792 19.95 10.31 -21.62
N GLY A 793 21.07 10.19 -22.34
CA GLY A 793 21.08 10.12 -23.81
C GLY A 793 20.54 11.35 -24.57
N GLY A 794 20.04 12.38 -23.88
CA GLY A 794 19.33 13.53 -24.44
C GLY A 794 17.81 13.36 -24.53
N VAL A 795 17.21 12.48 -23.72
CA VAL A 795 15.76 12.23 -23.64
C VAL A 795 15.01 13.47 -23.14
N HIS A 796 15.53 14.15 -22.12
CA HIS A 796 14.92 15.37 -21.59
C HIS A 796 15.56 16.66 -22.10
N GLY A 797 14.74 17.66 -22.44
CA GLY A 797 15.20 19.01 -22.78
C GLY A 797 16.02 19.65 -21.65
N THR A 798 17.14 20.29 -21.97
CA THR A 798 18.03 20.87 -20.97
C THR A 798 18.46 22.29 -21.33
N TRP A 799 18.30 23.23 -20.40
CA TRP A 799 18.71 24.63 -20.51
C TRP A 799 19.88 24.97 -19.58
N ALA A 800 20.75 25.86 -20.04
CA ALA A 800 21.88 26.37 -19.27
C ALA A 800 21.80 27.89 -19.09
N PHE A 801 21.85 28.33 -17.84
CA PHE A 801 21.82 29.74 -17.44
C PHE A 801 23.16 30.18 -16.87
N ASN A 802 23.52 31.45 -17.10
CA ASN A 802 24.78 32.04 -16.62
C ASN A 802 26.05 31.28 -17.05
N SER A 803 26.10 30.74 -18.27
CA SER A 803 27.26 30.03 -18.80
C SER A 803 27.95 30.79 -19.95
N GLN A 804 29.27 30.63 -20.09
CA GLN A 804 30.07 31.13 -21.23
C GLN A 804 30.00 30.21 -22.45
N ASN A 805 29.67 28.94 -22.25
CA ASN A 805 29.51 27.95 -23.30
C ASN A 805 28.36 27.00 -22.97
N LEU A 806 27.84 26.28 -23.96
CA LEU A 806 26.67 25.43 -23.77
C LEU A 806 27.06 23.96 -23.57
N GLU A 807 28.33 23.59 -23.70
CA GLU A 807 28.73 22.18 -23.58
C GLU A 807 28.60 21.71 -22.14
N VAL A 808 27.68 20.77 -21.88
CA VAL A 808 27.37 20.26 -20.54
C VAL A 808 28.60 19.68 -19.83
N SER A 809 29.55 19.12 -20.60
CA SER A 809 30.80 18.56 -20.09
C SER A 809 31.89 19.58 -19.72
N ASP A 810 31.72 20.86 -20.07
CA ASP A 810 32.73 21.92 -19.88
C ASP A 810 32.07 23.27 -19.57
N LEU A 811 31.08 23.31 -18.69
CA LEU A 811 30.38 24.56 -18.35
C LEU A 811 31.28 25.49 -17.54
N LEU A 812 31.46 26.71 -18.03
CA LEU A 812 32.17 27.76 -17.31
C LEU A 812 31.19 28.92 -17.07
N GLY A 813 31.04 29.33 -15.81
CA GLY A 813 30.29 30.55 -15.48
C GLY A 813 30.81 31.78 -16.24
N GLY A 814 29.93 32.76 -16.48
CA GLY A 814 30.15 34.00 -17.24
C GLY A 814 31.52 34.70 -17.11
N ASP A 815 31.88 35.53 -18.10
CA ASP A 815 33.18 36.21 -18.28
C ASP A 815 33.73 36.90 -17.00
N GLY A 816 34.64 36.19 -16.31
CA GLY A 816 35.62 36.77 -15.38
C GLY A 816 37.02 36.96 -16.00
N SER A 817 37.18 37.18 -17.31
CA SER A 817 38.48 37.11 -17.99
C SER A 817 39.27 38.46 -18.07
N LEU A 818 40.05 38.71 -17.02
CA LEU A 818 41.53 38.86 -17.07
C LEU A 818 42.20 39.94 -17.98
N ASN A 819 42.56 41.10 -17.38
CA ASN A 819 43.94 41.64 -17.25
C ASN A 819 44.00 43.19 -17.21
N SER A 820 43.89 43.79 -16.03
CA SER A 820 44.88 44.76 -15.52
C SER A 820 44.44 45.32 -14.18
N GLY A 821 45.24 45.07 -13.12
CA GLY A 821 45.09 45.60 -11.75
C GLY A 821 44.30 46.92 -11.59
N GLY A 822 43.00 46.78 -11.49
CA GLY A 822 41.99 47.79 -11.19
C GLY A 822 40.77 47.03 -10.66
N LEU A 823 40.09 47.61 -9.68
CA LEU A 823 38.86 47.06 -9.10
C LEU A 823 37.88 46.70 -10.24
N ASP A 824 37.54 45.42 -10.33
CA ASP A 824 36.70 44.84 -11.38
C ASP A 824 35.24 45.25 -11.19
N SER A 825 34.54 45.46 -12.30
CA SER A 825 33.21 46.06 -12.42
C SER A 825 32.14 45.08 -12.93
N SER A 826 32.44 43.78 -12.98
CA SER A 826 31.52 42.69 -13.38
C SER A 826 30.75 42.07 -12.22
N THR A 827 31.11 42.36 -10.96
CA THR A 827 30.29 42.08 -9.76
C THR A 827 29.40 43.28 -9.42
N ASN A 828 28.83 43.97 -10.41
CA ASN A 828 28.07 45.19 -10.14
C ASN A 828 26.67 44.79 -9.67
N PRO A 829 26.37 44.84 -8.36
CA PRO A 829 25.02 44.56 -7.94
C PRO A 829 24.06 45.57 -8.57
N ALA A 830 22.87 45.14 -8.90
CA ALA A 830 21.79 46.03 -9.29
C ALA A 830 20.95 46.40 -8.08
N PHE A 831 20.31 47.58 -8.14
CA PHE A 831 19.30 47.96 -7.17
C PHE A 831 17.93 47.50 -7.69
N LEU A 832 17.36 46.48 -7.06
CA LEU A 832 16.13 45.80 -7.44
C LEU A 832 15.12 45.88 -6.29
N TRP A 833 14.34 46.96 -6.27
CA TRP A 833 13.31 47.15 -5.25
C TRP A 833 11.99 46.51 -5.67
N GLY A 834 11.41 45.67 -4.80
CA GLY A 834 10.15 44.95 -5.05
C GLY A 834 10.20 44.14 -6.34
N ALA A 835 11.33 43.48 -6.59
CA ALA A 835 11.55 42.74 -7.81
C ALA A 835 11.00 41.33 -7.70
N SER A 836 10.23 40.91 -8.70
CA SER A 836 9.72 39.57 -8.84
C SER A 836 10.34 38.89 -10.05
N LEU A 837 10.44 37.56 -9.99
CA LEU A 837 10.93 36.72 -11.07
C LEU A 837 9.85 35.68 -11.40
N THR A 838 9.50 35.58 -12.68
CA THR A 838 8.53 34.62 -13.21
C THR A 838 9.28 33.62 -14.07
N VAL A 839 9.12 32.32 -13.78
CA VAL A 839 9.57 31.22 -14.65
C VAL A 839 8.34 30.71 -15.38
N THR A 840 8.40 30.60 -16.69
CA THR A 840 7.33 30.04 -17.53
C THR A 840 7.92 28.95 -18.41
N ILE A 841 7.30 27.77 -18.41
CA ILE A 841 7.61 26.69 -19.35
C ILE A 841 6.40 26.37 -20.21
N SER A 842 6.63 26.22 -21.50
CA SER A 842 5.63 25.82 -22.50
C SER A 842 6.34 25.10 -23.65
N GLY A 843 5.61 24.65 -24.67
CA GLY A 843 6.24 24.18 -25.91
C GLY A 843 6.83 22.77 -25.82
N ALA A 844 6.59 21.97 -26.86
CA ALA A 844 7.40 20.84 -27.33
C ALA A 844 6.91 20.49 -28.75
N THR A 845 7.54 21.05 -29.78
CA THR A 845 6.83 21.42 -31.03
C THR A 845 6.85 20.40 -32.17
N LEU A 846 7.25 19.14 -31.95
CA LEU A 846 7.61 18.26 -33.08
C LEU A 846 6.97 16.87 -33.20
N ALA A 847 5.83 16.57 -32.57
CA ALA A 847 5.04 15.41 -33.01
C ALA A 847 3.53 15.41 -32.73
N GLY A 848 2.98 16.44 -32.09
CA GLY A 848 1.55 16.45 -31.72
C GLY A 848 1.31 16.23 -30.23
N ALA A 849 2.36 15.89 -29.47
CA ALA A 849 2.34 15.85 -28.01
C ALA A 849 3.56 16.61 -27.46
N GLY A 850 3.30 17.46 -26.48
CA GLY A 850 4.23 18.38 -25.87
C GLY A 850 3.49 19.31 -24.92
N LEU A 851 4.20 19.97 -24.00
CA LEU A 851 3.64 20.89 -23.00
C LEU A 851 2.52 21.78 -23.58
N THR A 852 2.82 22.50 -24.66
CA THR A 852 1.86 23.24 -25.51
C THR A 852 2.40 23.36 -26.95
N GLU A 853 1.62 23.83 -27.93
CA GLU A 853 2.09 24.06 -29.32
C GLU A 853 2.95 25.32 -29.50
N GLU A 854 2.91 26.27 -28.56
CA GLU A 854 3.52 27.59 -28.70
C GLU A 854 4.72 27.80 -27.73
N ALA A 855 5.64 28.68 -28.13
CA ALA A 855 6.77 29.09 -27.28
C ALA A 855 6.30 29.86 -26.05
N ALA A 856 7.10 29.85 -24.99
CA ALA A 856 6.67 30.36 -23.69
C ALA A 856 6.41 31.86 -23.74
N ALA A 857 5.32 32.27 -23.11
CA ALA A 857 4.90 33.65 -22.99
C ALA A 857 4.22 33.83 -21.62
N ALA A 858 4.94 34.47 -20.69
CA ALA A 858 4.43 34.67 -19.34
C ALA A 858 3.07 35.38 -19.33
N PHE A 859 2.17 34.89 -18.48
CA PHE A 859 0.78 35.32 -18.36
C PHE A 859 -0.06 35.20 -19.65
N ASP A 860 0.37 34.41 -20.64
CA ASP A 860 -0.32 34.17 -21.90
C ASP A 860 -0.45 32.66 -22.18
N ASN A 861 0.63 31.89 -22.07
CA ASN A 861 0.60 30.42 -22.25
C ASN A 861 1.60 29.67 -21.33
N GLY A 862 1.34 28.37 -21.15
CA GLY A 862 2.20 27.46 -20.39
C GLY A 862 2.07 27.60 -18.87
N TRP A 863 2.89 26.84 -18.16
CA TRP A 863 2.89 26.81 -16.69
C TRP A 863 3.91 27.78 -16.12
N GLU A 864 3.52 28.53 -15.10
CA GLU A 864 4.36 29.58 -14.55
C GLU A 864 4.33 29.70 -13.02
N SER A 865 5.46 30.13 -12.47
CA SER A 865 5.60 30.46 -11.06
C SER A 865 6.31 31.79 -10.88
N THR A 866 5.78 32.64 -10.00
CA THR A 866 6.34 33.95 -9.70
C THR A 866 6.78 34.04 -8.25
N VAL A 867 8.05 34.41 -8.03
CA VAL A 867 8.63 34.59 -6.69
C VAL A 867 9.25 35.97 -6.53
N GLU A 868 9.45 36.41 -5.29
CA GLU A 868 10.21 37.62 -5.00
C GLU A 868 11.71 37.34 -5.09
N VAL A 869 12.49 38.25 -5.70
CA VAL A 869 13.94 38.13 -5.72
C VAL A 869 14.49 38.41 -4.32
N PRO A 870 15.36 37.56 -3.73
CA PRO A 870 15.77 37.63 -2.32
C PRO A 870 16.82 38.74 -2.04
N THR A 871 16.50 39.99 -2.34
CA THR A 871 17.41 41.14 -2.32
C THR A 871 17.71 41.73 -0.93
N GLY A 872 16.96 41.29 0.09
CA GLY A 872 17.02 41.78 1.47
C GLY A 872 16.72 43.28 1.63
N ASP A 873 16.95 43.82 2.83
CA ASP A 873 16.59 45.22 3.19
C ASP A 873 17.31 46.30 2.37
N ASN A 874 18.39 45.95 1.66
CA ASN A 874 19.16 46.90 0.87
C ASN A 874 18.78 46.91 -0.62
N TYR A 875 17.92 45.97 -1.05
CA TYR A 875 17.47 45.82 -2.44
C TYR A 875 18.63 45.62 -3.43
N VAL A 876 19.68 44.94 -3.00
CA VAL A 876 20.92 44.76 -3.76
C VAL A 876 20.96 43.33 -4.26
N ALA A 877 20.91 43.13 -5.59
CA ALA A 877 20.90 41.82 -6.22
C ALA A 877 22.12 41.61 -7.13
N ASP A 878 22.59 40.38 -7.19
CA ASP A 878 23.56 39.89 -8.18
C ASP A 878 23.08 38.54 -8.74
N GLU A 879 23.83 37.93 -9.65
CA GLU A 879 23.49 36.67 -10.32
C GLU A 879 23.11 35.54 -9.35
N ARG A 880 23.72 35.48 -8.16
CA ARG A 880 23.41 34.43 -7.18
C ARG A 880 21.99 34.57 -6.65
N HIS A 881 21.53 35.81 -6.46
CA HIS A 881 20.16 36.07 -6.02
C HIS A 881 19.15 35.68 -7.12
N ILE A 882 19.51 35.86 -8.39
CA ILE A 882 18.67 35.42 -9.53
C ILE A 882 18.62 33.91 -9.60
N ASN A 883 19.75 33.20 -9.53
CA ASN A 883 19.75 31.73 -9.52
C ASN A 883 18.94 31.15 -8.35
N GLN A 884 19.03 31.76 -7.16
CA GLN A 884 18.20 31.34 -6.02
C GLN A 884 16.71 31.61 -6.27
N ALA A 885 16.35 32.73 -6.90
CA ALA A 885 14.96 33.00 -7.25
C ALA A 885 14.42 32.04 -8.33
N ILE A 886 15.22 31.67 -9.35
CA ILE A 886 14.81 30.63 -10.33
C ILE A 886 14.57 29.29 -9.63
N LYS A 887 15.47 28.90 -8.73
CA LYS A 887 15.31 27.67 -7.92
C LYS A 887 14.08 27.70 -7.04
N GLU A 888 13.80 28.83 -6.41
CA GLU A 888 12.62 29.00 -5.58
C GLU A 888 11.34 28.91 -6.43
N ALA A 889 11.30 29.58 -7.58
CA ALA A 889 10.17 29.51 -8.51
C ALA A 889 9.90 28.09 -9.02
N ILE A 890 10.93 27.28 -9.30
CA ILE A 890 10.74 25.90 -9.76
C ILE A 890 10.42 24.96 -8.59
N ASN A 891 11.28 24.91 -7.56
CA ASN A 891 11.21 23.86 -6.53
C ASN A 891 10.08 24.06 -5.52
N SER A 892 9.55 25.28 -5.37
CA SER A 892 8.48 25.55 -4.38
C SER A 892 7.08 25.58 -5.00
N ASP A 893 7.00 25.54 -6.33
CA ASP A 893 5.75 25.50 -7.07
C ASP A 893 5.25 24.05 -7.16
N GLU A 894 3.94 23.85 -7.00
CA GLU A 894 3.34 22.50 -6.94
C GLU A 894 3.35 21.79 -8.31
N VAL A 895 3.39 22.54 -9.41
CA VAL A 895 3.39 22.00 -10.79
C VAL A 895 4.80 22.03 -11.37
N LEU A 896 5.51 23.16 -11.31
CA LEU A 896 6.83 23.26 -11.95
C LEU A 896 7.86 22.30 -11.35
N ASN A 897 7.75 21.94 -10.06
CA ASN A 897 8.66 20.96 -9.47
C ASN A 897 8.47 19.52 -10.02
N LYS A 898 7.34 19.26 -10.69
CA LYS A 898 7.01 18.00 -11.36
C LYS A 898 7.37 18.01 -12.84
N LEU A 899 7.47 19.20 -13.45
CA LEU A 899 7.83 19.37 -14.86
C LEU A 899 9.32 19.69 -15.06
N LEU A 900 9.99 20.23 -14.04
CA LEU A 900 11.36 20.72 -14.14
C LEU A 900 12.22 20.33 -12.94
N ARG A 901 13.47 19.98 -13.23
CA ARG A 901 14.54 19.81 -12.26
C ARG A 901 15.60 20.89 -12.43
N VAL A 902 16.01 21.54 -11.34
CA VAL A 902 17.01 22.61 -11.36
C VAL A 902 18.21 22.32 -10.47
N VAL A 903 19.42 22.35 -11.04
CA VAL A 903 20.68 21.96 -10.40
C VAL A 903 21.72 23.08 -10.51
N ASP A 904 22.52 23.29 -9.45
CA ASP A 904 23.67 24.21 -9.54
C ASP A 904 24.80 23.59 -10.36
N GLY A 905 25.31 24.35 -11.33
CA GLY A 905 26.53 24.05 -12.04
C GLY A 905 27.74 24.78 -11.47
N GLU A 906 28.90 24.61 -12.11
CA GLU A 906 30.14 25.28 -11.70
C GLU A 906 30.07 26.80 -11.86
N ASN A 907 30.82 27.54 -11.05
CA ASN A 907 31.05 28.97 -11.22
C ASN A 907 29.77 29.85 -11.37
N ASN A 908 28.69 29.48 -10.66
CA ASN A 908 27.37 30.13 -10.67
C ASN A 908 26.54 29.89 -11.96
N THR A 909 26.87 28.89 -12.77
CA THR A 909 25.96 28.36 -13.79
C THR A 909 24.79 27.63 -13.12
N LEU A 910 23.64 27.64 -13.77
CA LEU A 910 22.44 26.91 -13.34
C LEU A 910 21.95 26.06 -14.51
N ILE A 911 21.58 24.81 -14.24
CA ILE A 911 21.01 23.90 -15.23
C ILE A 911 19.57 23.61 -14.86
N VAL A 912 18.69 23.74 -15.84
CA VAL A 912 17.27 23.36 -15.73
C VAL A 912 17.04 22.25 -16.74
N GLN A 913 16.46 21.15 -16.31
CA GLN A 913 16.15 19.98 -17.14
C GLN A 913 14.66 19.70 -17.05
N SER A 914 14.04 19.38 -18.18
CA SER A 914 12.67 18.86 -18.20
C SER A 914 12.61 17.53 -17.45
N LEU A 915 11.52 17.28 -16.74
CA LEU A 915 11.16 15.97 -16.21
C LEU A 915 10.13 15.28 -17.10
N VAL A 916 9.63 15.98 -18.12
CA VAL A 916 8.76 15.41 -19.15
C VAL A 916 9.51 15.29 -20.46
N ASP A 917 9.22 14.24 -21.20
CA ASP A 917 9.70 13.97 -22.53
C ASP A 917 9.13 14.97 -23.56
N GLY A 918 9.58 14.84 -24.79
CA GLY A 918 9.23 15.76 -25.86
C GLY A 918 10.41 16.59 -26.36
N THR A 919 10.23 17.15 -27.55
CA THR A 919 11.26 17.91 -28.25
C THR A 919 11.12 19.42 -28.03
N PHE A 920 11.97 19.97 -27.17
CA PHE A 920 12.01 21.37 -26.76
C PHE A 920 12.91 22.27 -27.61
N SER A 921 12.59 23.56 -27.57
CA SER A 921 13.32 24.66 -28.14
C SER A 921 13.90 25.59 -27.05
N ALA A 922 14.82 26.45 -27.47
CA ALA A 922 15.36 27.52 -26.63
C ALA A 922 14.29 28.53 -26.14
N ASP A 923 13.12 28.58 -26.78
CA ASP A 923 12.10 29.58 -26.47
C ASP A 923 11.00 28.99 -25.56
N ASP A 924 11.11 27.71 -25.22
CA ASP A 924 10.11 26.91 -24.48
C ASP A 924 10.26 27.09 -22.95
N LEU A 925 11.38 27.65 -22.50
CA LEU A 925 11.59 28.07 -21.11
C LEU A 925 11.97 29.55 -21.07
N ILE A 926 11.20 30.37 -20.36
CA ILE A 926 11.50 31.79 -20.18
C ILE A 926 11.59 32.13 -18.70
N VAL A 927 12.54 33.00 -18.37
CA VAL A 927 12.66 33.61 -17.04
C VAL A 927 12.55 35.13 -17.18
N GLU A 928 11.52 35.72 -16.59
CA GLU A 928 11.25 37.16 -16.64
C GLU A 928 11.51 37.82 -15.29
N LEU A 929 12.30 38.91 -15.28
CA LEU A 929 12.61 39.71 -14.10
C LEU A 929 11.88 41.06 -14.16
N ASN A 930 10.98 41.29 -13.20
CA ASN A 930 10.21 42.51 -13.06
C ASN A 930 10.64 43.33 -11.82
N VAL A 931 10.27 44.61 -11.76
CA VAL A 931 10.55 45.52 -10.62
C VAL A 931 9.28 46.19 -10.10
N GLY A 932 9.31 46.58 -8.83
CA GLY A 932 8.14 47.14 -8.16
C GLY A 932 7.73 48.52 -8.66
N ASP A 933 6.43 48.83 -8.55
CA ASP A 933 5.87 50.14 -8.92
C ASP A 933 6.05 51.18 -7.79
N LEU A 934 6.97 52.13 -8.01
CA LEU A 934 7.20 53.25 -7.10
C LEU A 934 5.99 54.21 -7.00
N ALA A 935 5.10 54.25 -7.99
CA ALA A 935 3.96 55.19 -8.02
C ALA A 935 2.88 54.82 -7.00
N GLY A 936 2.80 53.55 -6.58
CA GLY A 936 1.86 53.05 -5.58
C GLY A 936 2.24 53.32 -4.13
N LEU A 937 3.47 53.76 -3.86
CA LEU A 937 4.00 53.86 -2.50
C LEU A 937 3.47 55.06 -1.69
N SER A 938 3.30 54.83 -0.38
CA SER A 938 3.11 55.93 0.57
C SER A 938 4.40 56.76 0.70
N ALA A 939 4.27 58.00 1.18
CA ALA A 939 5.43 58.88 1.39
C ALA A 939 6.46 58.33 2.40
N THR A 940 6.05 57.40 3.27
CA THR A 940 6.95 56.75 4.24
C THR A 940 7.71 55.59 3.61
N GLU A 941 7.03 54.76 2.82
CA GLU A 941 7.66 53.66 2.09
C GLU A 941 8.67 54.19 1.06
N LEU A 942 8.28 55.20 0.27
CA LEU A 942 9.16 55.83 -0.71
C LEU A 942 10.41 56.45 -0.05
N ALA A 943 10.30 56.96 1.18
CA ALA A 943 11.46 57.47 1.92
C ALA A 943 12.41 56.33 2.33
N GLY A 944 11.89 55.16 2.70
CA GLY A 944 12.71 53.98 2.99
C GLY A 944 13.44 53.47 1.74
N VAL A 945 12.76 53.39 0.60
CA VAL A 945 13.39 53.03 -0.69
C VAL A 945 14.47 54.04 -1.08
N GLN A 946 14.20 55.33 -0.90
CA GLN A 946 15.17 56.40 -1.14
C GLN A 946 16.42 56.28 -0.26
N ASP A 947 16.27 55.95 1.03
CA ASP A 947 17.40 55.76 1.93
C ASP A 947 18.30 54.59 1.49
N ALA A 948 17.69 53.47 1.05
CA ALA A 948 18.41 52.32 0.50
C ALA A 948 19.11 52.66 -0.83
N TRP A 949 18.45 53.41 -1.73
CA TRP A 949 19.01 53.89 -2.98
C TRP A 949 20.23 54.80 -2.78
N GLU A 950 20.16 55.72 -1.80
CA GLU A 950 21.29 56.57 -1.43
C GLU A 950 22.46 55.75 -0.86
N ALA A 951 22.16 54.71 -0.10
CA ALA A 951 23.15 53.78 0.45
C ALA A 951 23.82 52.95 -0.65
N PHE A 952 23.05 52.38 -1.59
CA PHE A 952 23.54 51.65 -2.75
C PHE A 952 24.50 52.49 -3.61
N ASN A 953 24.13 53.75 -3.86
CA ASN A 953 24.99 54.69 -4.59
C ASN A 953 26.18 55.21 -3.79
N GLY A 954 26.29 54.88 -2.49
CA GLY A 954 27.29 55.42 -1.58
C GLY A 954 27.24 56.95 -1.47
N ASN A 955 26.07 57.56 -1.72
CA ASN A 955 25.90 59.00 -1.87
C ASN A 955 24.55 59.46 -1.29
N SER A 956 24.59 60.04 -0.09
CA SER A 956 23.43 60.64 0.59
C SER A 956 22.88 61.93 -0.05
N ALA A 957 23.37 62.27 -1.24
CA ALA A 957 22.84 63.33 -2.09
C ALA A 957 22.49 62.80 -3.49
N ALA A 958 22.23 61.49 -3.62
CA ALA A 958 21.72 60.91 -4.86
C ALA A 958 20.40 61.58 -5.27
N ALA A 959 20.08 61.55 -6.56
CA ALA A 959 18.79 62.01 -7.03
C ALA A 959 17.68 61.12 -6.44
N ALA A 960 16.46 61.65 -6.36
CA ALA A 960 15.31 60.85 -5.97
C ALA A 960 15.16 59.67 -6.94
N ILE A 961 15.01 58.46 -6.41
CA ILE A 961 14.79 57.26 -7.21
C ILE A 961 13.55 57.42 -8.08
N ALA A 962 13.64 57.00 -9.34
CA ALA A 962 12.54 56.99 -10.30
C ALA A 962 12.40 55.59 -10.93
N ALA A 963 11.25 55.30 -11.54
CA ALA A 963 11.00 54.01 -12.20
C ALA A 963 12.10 53.65 -13.20
N GLY A 964 12.58 54.62 -13.99
CA GLY A 964 13.68 54.40 -14.93
C GLY A 964 15.04 54.06 -14.29
N ASP A 965 15.23 54.28 -12.99
CA ASP A 965 16.41 53.81 -12.27
C ASP A 965 16.29 52.30 -11.91
N LEU A 966 15.07 51.83 -11.61
CA LEU A 966 14.77 50.41 -11.41
C LEU A 966 14.88 49.63 -12.73
N ASP A 967 14.31 50.17 -13.81
CA ASP A 967 14.42 49.60 -15.16
C ASP A 967 15.90 49.46 -15.59
N ALA A 968 16.73 50.44 -15.23
CA ALA A 968 18.17 50.40 -15.51
C ALA A 968 18.90 49.34 -14.68
N GLY A 969 18.41 49.04 -13.47
CA GLY A 969 18.90 47.93 -12.64
C GLY A 969 18.62 46.58 -13.29
N VAL A 970 17.39 46.36 -13.76
CA VAL A 970 17.03 45.11 -14.47
C VAL A 970 17.80 44.98 -15.78
N ALA A 971 17.87 46.03 -16.58
CA ALA A 971 18.60 46.00 -17.85
C ALA A 971 20.10 45.70 -17.67
N ALA A 972 20.69 46.05 -16.52
CA ALA A 972 22.07 45.71 -16.19
C ALA A 972 22.25 44.23 -15.87
N LEU A 973 21.29 43.59 -15.19
CA LEU A 973 21.29 42.15 -14.91
C LEU A 973 20.98 41.33 -16.16
N VAL A 974 19.89 41.66 -16.87
CA VAL A 974 19.49 41.03 -18.15
C VAL A 974 20.62 41.11 -19.18
N GLY A 975 21.33 42.25 -19.27
CA GLY A 975 22.45 42.40 -20.19
C GLY A 975 23.70 41.57 -19.84
N ASN A 976 23.77 41.03 -18.62
CA ASN A 976 24.90 40.23 -18.14
C ASN A 976 24.54 38.74 -17.95
N HIS A 977 23.25 38.38 -17.95
CA HIS A 977 22.75 37.02 -17.71
C HIS A 977 22.08 36.48 -18.98
N GLU A 978 22.71 35.51 -19.64
CA GLU A 978 22.11 34.81 -20.78
C GLU A 978 20.88 34.01 -20.30
N GLY A 979 19.75 34.16 -20.99
CA GLY A 979 18.48 33.48 -20.67
C GLY A 979 17.50 34.25 -19.77
N LEU A 980 17.80 35.51 -19.38
CA LEU A 980 16.88 36.37 -18.61
C LEU A 980 16.19 37.44 -19.48
N SER A 981 14.90 37.68 -19.25
CA SER A 981 14.05 38.63 -19.97
C SER A 981 13.38 39.65 -19.01
N ASN A 982 12.78 40.72 -19.54
CA ASN A 982 11.97 41.70 -18.79
C ASN A 982 10.95 42.39 -19.72
N GLY A 983 10.22 41.63 -20.55
CA GLY A 983 9.18 42.09 -21.50
C GLY A 983 9.53 43.17 -22.56
N SER A 984 10.63 43.92 -22.42
CA SER A 984 10.99 45.15 -23.16
C SER A 984 12.42 45.10 -23.71
N VAL A 985 13.28 44.28 -23.11
CA VAL A 985 14.65 43.97 -23.55
C VAL A 985 14.73 42.46 -23.78
N VAL A 986 14.60 42.02 -25.04
CA VAL A 986 14.86 40.62 -25.43
C VAL A 986 16.36 40.49 -25.66
N ALA A 987 17.11 40.13 -24.62
CA ALA A 987 18.53 39.83 -24.72
C ALA A 987 18.69 38.30 -24.69
N ASN A 988 18.55 37.67 -25.87
CA ASN A 988 18.77 36.24 -26.14
C ASN A 988 17.95 35.28 -25.24
N ASN A 989 17.00 34.59 -25.87
CA ASN A 989 16.15 33.55 -25.26
C ASN A 989 17.00 32.51 -24.50
N SER A 990 16.37 31.76 -23.59
CA SER A 990 17.08 30.71 -22.83
C SER A 990 17.81 29.78 -23.80
N GLN A 991 18.97 29.27 -23.40
CA GLN A 991 19.80 28.50 -24.32
C GLN A 991 19.81 27.05 -23.89
N LEU A 992 19.55 26.16 -24.85
CA LEU A 992 19.71 24.73 -24.62
C LEU A 992 21.19 24.42 -24.34
N ALA A 993 21.42 23.55 -23.37
CA ALA A 993 22.71 22.91 -23.17
C ALA A 993 23.03 22.03 -24.39
N GLN A 994 24.31 21.73 -24.58
CA GLN A 994 24.85 20.99 -25.71
C GLN A 994 25.66 19.79 -25.23
N ASN A 995 25.61 18.70 -25.99
CA ASN A 995 26.53 17.57 -25.84
C ASN A 995 27.28 17.34 -27.14
N GLY A 996 28.58 17.66 -27.17
CA GLY A 996 29.41 17.53 -28.37
C GLY A 996 29.00 18.51 -29.48
N GLY A 997 28.43 19.65 -29.12
CA GLY A 997 28.01 20.74 -30.01
C GLY A 997 26.62 20.55 -30.62
N VAL A 998 25.83 19.61 -30.10
CA VAL A 998 24.43 19.35 -30.47
C VAL A 998 23.55 19.74 -29.28
N ASP A 999 22.52 20.54 -29.53
CA ASP A 999 21.56 20.96 -28.50
C ASP A 999 20.85 19.72 -27.91
N ILE A 1000 20.69 19.72 -26.59
CA ILE A 1000 19.94 18.72 -25.82
C ILE A 1000 18.48 19.17 -25.79
N THR A 1001 17.77 18.89 -26.87
CA THR A 1001 16.38 19.30 -27.08
C THR A 1001 15.38 18.41 -26.35
N GLY A 1002 15.78 17.24 -25.86
CA GLY A 1002 14.82 16.19 -25.53
C GLY A 1002 14.33 15.44 -26.76
N THR A 1003 13.55 14.39 -26.54
CA THR A 1003 12.93 13.53 -27.56
C THR A 1003 11.55 13.07 -27.13
N ASP A 1004 10.63 12.97 -28.09
CA ASP A 1004 9.30 12.37 -27.89
C ASP A 1004 9.43 10.85 -27.69
N SER A 1005 8.43 10.26 -27.04
CA SER A 1005 8.31 8.82 -26.85
C SER A 1005 8.15 8.08 -28.17
N ALA A 1006 8.85 6.95 -28.30
CA ALA A 1006 8.81 6.15 -29.52
C ALA A 1006 7.68 5.11 -29.53
N VAL A 1007 7.08 4.88 -28.36
CA VAL A 1007 6.15 3.79 -28.07
C VAL A 1007 4.72 4.34 -27.90
N GLU A 1008 3.74 3.45 -28.03
CA GLU A 1008 2.31 3.77 -27.89
C GLU A 1008 1.89 3.55 -26.43
N SER A 1009 1.06 4.46 -25.92
CA SER A 1009 0.54 4.49 -24.55
C SER A 1009 -0.95 4.82 -24.61
N ASP A 1010 -1.79 3.88 -24.17
CA ASP A 1010 -3.24 4.06 -24.08
C ASP A 1010 -3.71 3.86 -22.62
N ASN A 1011 -3.09 4.57 -21.68
CA ASN A 1011 -3.39 4.45 -20.25
C ASN A 1011 -4.77 5.04 -19.90
N ILE A 1012 -5.43 4.46 -18.89
CA ILE A 1012 -6.69 4.98 -18.34
C ILE A 1012 -6.42 5.55 -16.95
N ILE A 1013 -6.57 6.87 -16.77
CA ILE A 1013 -6.05 7.58 -15.60
C ILE A 1013 -7.17 8.31 -14.85
N ASN A 1014 -7.36 7.97 -13.58
CA ASN A 1014 -8.21 8.69 -12.63
C ASN A 1014 -7.35 9.25 -11.50
N ALA A 1015 -7.00 10.54 -11.58
CA ALA A 1015 -6.22 11.21 -10.53
C ALA A 1015 -7.00 11.39 -9.21
N GLY A 1016 -8.33 11.29 -9.25
CA GLY A 1016 -9.16 11.38 -8.06
C GLY A 1016 -9.33 12.82 -7.55
N SER A 1017 -8.98 13.10 -6.30
CA SER A 1017 -9.20 14.40 -5.68
C SER A 1017 -7.94 15.00 -5.07
N GLY A 1018 -7.60 16.20 -5.52
CA GLY A 1018 -6.55 17.04 -4.96
C GLY A 1018 -6.01 17.94 -6.04
N ASN A 1019 -4.77 18.41 -5.92
CA ASN A 1019 -4.14 19.17 -7.00
C ASN A 1019 -3.13 18.25 -7.72
N ASP A 1020 -3.59 17.56 -8.75
CA ASP A 1020 -2.85 16.49 -9.39
C ASP A 1020 -2.13 16.96 -10.66
N VAL A 1021 -1.01 16.31 -10.99
CA VAL A 1021 -0.28 16.51 -12.24
C VAL A 1021 -0.26 15.19 -13.03
N VAL A 1022 -0.89 15.17 -14.20
CA VAL A 1022 -0.93 14.01 -15.09
C VAL A 1022 -0.17 14.36 -16.36
N VAL A 1023 0.91 13.64 -16.65
CA VAL A 1023 1.72 13.75 -17.86
C VAL A 1023 1.38 12.57 -18.75
N LEU A 1024 0.79 12.85 -19.91
CA LEU A 1024 0.42 11.86 -20.92
C LEU A 1024 1.58 11.56 -21.87
N GLY A 1025 1.52 10.41 -22.53
CA GLY A 1025 2.58 9.93 -23.40
C GLY A 1025 2.73 10.78 -24.65
N THR A 1026 3.95 10.94 -25.16
CA THR A 1026 4.19 11.74 -26.38
C THR A 1026 4.29 10.94 -27.68
N GLY A 1027 3.98 9.64 -27.63
CA GLY A 1027 3.95 8.74 -28.77
C GLY A 1027 2.95 9.17 -29.86
N THR A 1028 3.30 8.96 -31.13
CA THR A 1028 2.48 9.47 -32.25
C THR A 1028 1.13 8.76 -32.43
N ASP A 1029 1.00 7.56 -31.87
CA ASP A 1029 -0.22 6.74 -31.93
C ASP A 1029 -0.87 6.63 -30.53
N SER A 1030 -0.33 7.28 -29.49
CA SER A 1030 -0.84 7.23 -28.11
C SER A 1030 -2.23 7.84 -27.97
N ASN A 1031 -3.08 7.21 -27.16
CA ASN A 1031 -4.48 7.57 -26.95
C ASN A 1031 -4.88 7.43 -25.47
N ASP A 1032 -4.26 8.21 -24.60
CA ASP A 1032 -4.52 8.13 -23.16
C ASP A 1032 -5.95 8.65 -22.82
N THR A 1033 -6.55 8.10 -21.78
CA THR A 1033 -7.90 8.48 -21.31
C THR A 1033 -7.86 9.05 -19.91
N VAL A 1034 -8.28 10.32 -19.75
CA VAL A 1034 -8.47 10.94 -18.44
C VAL A 1034 -9.90 10.73 -17.96
N VAL A 1035 -10.05 10.05 -16.83
CA VAL A 1035 -11.34 9.66 -16.24
C VAL A 1035 -11.74 10.61 -15.13
N PHE A 1036 -12.96 11.13 -15.20
CA PHE A 1036 -13.49 12.07 -14.23
C PHE A 1036 -14.48 11.35 -13.31
N THR A 1037 -14.14 11.27 -12.04
CA THR A 1037 -15.02 10.73 -10.99
C THR A 1037 -15.15 11.72 -9.83
N ASN A 1038 -16.15 11.58 -8.95
CA ASN A 1038 -16.34 12.43 -7.75
C ASN A 1038 -16.64 13.92 -8.02
N TYR A 1039 -16.48 14.80 -7.03
CA TYR A 1039 -16.77 16.23 -7.14
C TYR A 1039 -15.82 17.03 -6.25
N ASN A 1040 -15.48 18.24 -6.68
CA ASN A 1040 -14.47 19.11 -6.06
C ASN A 1040 -13.08 18.47 -6.02
N ASN A 1041 -12.67 17.91 -7.15
CA ASN A 1041 -11.38 17.25 -7.37
C ASN A 1041 -10.19 18.21 -7.41
N GLY A 1042 -10.27 19.39 -6.79
CA GLY A 1042 -9.19 20.39 -6.80
C GLY A 1042 -8.82 20.98 -8.17
N GLU A 1043 -7.57 21.41 -8.29
CA GLU A 1043 -6.96 22.05 -9.46
C GLU A 1043 -5.93 21.11 -10.09
N ASN A 1044 -6.29 20.49 -11.21
CA ASN A 1044 -5.48 19.45 -11.84
C ASN A 1044 -4.81 19.97 -13.12
N THR A 1045 -3.58 19.55 -13.34
CA THR A 1045 -2.80 19.87 -14.53
C THR A 1045 -2.67 18.62 -15.39
N ILE A 1046 -3.11 18.71 -16.64
CA ILE A 1046 -2.98 17.65 -17.65
C ILE A 1046 -1.98 18.13 -18.70
N VAL A 1047 -0.88 17.38 -18.83
CA VAL A 1047 0.25 17.70 -19.70
C VAL A 1047 0.25 16.75 -20.89
N ASN A 1048 0.66 17.27 -22.06
CA ASN A 1048 0.74 16.55 -23.33
C ASN A 1048 -0.60 16.11 -23.94
N PHE A 1049 -1.72 16.70 -23.52
CA PHE A 1049 -3.05 16.33 -24.04
C PHE A 1049 -3.24 16.67 -25.54
N VAL A 1050 -3.57 15.66 -26.35
CA VAL A 1050 -3.74 15.76 -27.80
C VAL A 1050 -5.21 15.65 -28.21
N ALA A 1051 -5.80 16.74 -28.70
CA ALA A 1051 -7.19 16.77 -29.14
C ALA A 1051 -7.35 16.76 -30.67
N GLY A 1052 -7.98 15.70 -31.22
CA GLY A 1052 -8.49 15.70 -32.59
C GLY A 1052 -7.45 15.49 -33.71
N ASP A 1053 -6.29 14.91 -33.40
CA ASP A 1053 -5.38 14.36 -34.40
C ASP A 1053 -5.91 13.02 -34.95
N SER A 1054 -5.42 12.61 -36.12
CA SER A 1054 -5.81 11.40 -36.85
C SER A 1054 -4.82 10.25 -36.71
N LEU A 1055 -3.70 10.45 -35.99
CA LEU A 1055 -2.69 9.42 -35.72
C LEU A 1055 -2.86 8.86 -34.31
N GLY A 1056 -2.93 9.72 -33.28
CA GLY A 1056 -3.39 9.39 -31.92
C GLY A 1056 -4.16 10.58 -31.32
N GLU A 1057 -5.14 10.32 -30.47
CA GLU A 1057 -5.92 11.36 -29.77
C GLU A 1057 -6.26 10.92 -28.35
N ASP A 1058 -6.15 11.84 -27.39
CA ASP A 1058 -6.51 11.59 -26.01
C ASP A 1058 -8.01 11.82 -25.76
N TYR A 1059 -8.54 11.10 -24.78
CA TYR A 1059 -9.96 11.10 -24.46
C TYR A 1059 -10.25 11.64 -23.07
N LEU A 1060 -11.39 12.31 -22.93
CA LEU A 1060 -11.99 12.61 -21.64
C LEU A 1060 -13.17 11.67 -21.39
N ASP A 1061 -13.17 10.97 -20.26
CA ASP A 1061 -14.26 10.08 -19.85
C ASP A 1061 -15.11 10.70 -18.71
N PHE A 1062 -16.35 11.04 -19.05
CA PHE A 1062 -17.38 11.52 -18.11
C PHE A 1062 -18.47 10.46 -17.85
N SER A 1063 -18.21 9.18 -18.15
CA SER A 1063 -19.17 8.06 -18.02
C SER A 1063 -19.79 7.95 -16.63
N ALA A 1064 -19.06 8.35 -15.58
CA ALA A 1064 -19.56 8.43 -14.20
C ALA A 1064 -20.79 9.36 -14.05
N TYR A 1065 -20.88 10.43 -14.86
CA TYR A 1065 -21.97 11.41 -14.84
C TYR A 1065 -22.95 11.21 -16.01
N LEU A 1066 -22.45 10.83 -17.19
CA LEU A 1066 -23.22 10.80 -18.44
C LEU A 1066 -23.87 9.43 -18.71
N ASN A 1067 -24.69 8.97 -17.77
CA ASN A 1067 -25.31 7.64 -17.79
C ASN A 1067 -26.80 7.63 -18.20
N ASN A 1068 -27.30 8.71 -18.84
CA ASN A 1068 -28.71 8.84 -19.16
C ASN A 1068 -29.21 7.80 -20.17
N MET A 1069 -30.40 7.24 -19.94
CA MET A 1069 -30.94 6.12 -20.75
C MET A 1069 -32.32 6.41 -21.34
N THR A 1070 -32.64 5.70 -22.44
CA THR A 1070 -34.01 5.56 -22.94
C THR A 1070 -34.46 4.12 -22.86
N SER A 1071 -35.77 3.88 -22.71
CA SER A 1071 -36.35 2.54 -22.68
C SER A 1071 -37.55 2.42 -23.61
N ALA A 1072 -37.35 1.73 -24.75
CA ALA A 1072 -38.40 1.60 -25.77
C ALA A 1072 -39.70 0.97 -25.25
N SER A 1073 -39.62 0.11 -24.23
CA SER A 1073 -40.77 -0.57 -23.61
C SER A 1073 -41.10 -0.08 -22.20
N GLY A 1074 -40.20 0.68 -21.56
CA GLY A 1074 -40.25 1.03 -20.15
C GLY A 1074 -39.70 -0.05 -19.20
N SER A 1075 -39.20 -1.17 -19.73
CA SER A 1075 -38.53 -2.23 -18.95
C SER A 1075 -37.02 -1.98 -18.86
N VAL A 1076 -36.36 -2.63 -17.90
CA VAL A 1076 -34.91 -2.56 -17.70
C VAL A 1076 -34.18 -3.18 -18.90
N GLU A 1077 -34.69 -4.29 -19.42
CA GLU A 1077 -34.11 -5.04 -20.55
C GLU A 1077 -34.14 -4.27 -21.88
N SER A 1078 -34.95 -3.21 -21.97
CA SER A 1078 -34.96 -2.32 -23.15
C SER A 1078 -34.28 -0.98 -22.92
N GLN A 1079 -33.59 -0.81 -21.78
CA GLN A 1079 -32.79 0.39 -21.53
C GLN A 1079 -31.59 0.40 -22.45
N GLN A 1080 -31.30 1.58 -23.00
CA GLN A 1080 -30.16 1.85 -23.87
C GLN A 1080 -29.59 3.21 -23.45
N LEU A 1081 -28.27 3.27 -23.31
CA LEU A 1081 -27.56 4.51 -23.06
C LEU A 1081 -27.79 5.50 -24.21
N ILE A 1082 -28.02 6.77 -23.87
CA ILE A 1082 -27.98 7.86 -24.84
C ILE A 1082 -26.51 8.13 -25.15
N ALA A 1083 -26.13 8.16 -26.42
CA ALA A 1083 -24.74 8.39 -26.81
C ALA A 1083 -24.18 9.66 -26.15
N GLN A 1084 -22.93 9.60 -25.71
CA GLN A 1084 -22.24 10.77 -25.20
C GLN A 1084 -21.84 11.64 -26.41
N THR A 1085 -21.99 12.96 -26.32
CA THR A 1085 -21.71 13.82 -27.47
C THR A 1085 -21.07 15.14 -27.07
N LEU A 1086 -20.06 15.58 -27.83
CA LEU A 1086 -19.61 16.96 -27.79
C LEU A 1086 -20.68 17.86 -28.44
N ASN A 1087 -21.21 18.79 -27.65
CA ASN A 1087 -22.24 19.73 -28.07
C ASN A 1087 -21.64 21.09 -28.42
N ALA A 1088 -22.03 21.58 -29.61
CA ALA A 1088 -21.52 22.82 -30.19
C ALA A 1088 -22.57 23.95 -30.20
N ASP A 1089 -23.76 23.74 -29.61
CA ASP A 1089 -24.79 24.76 -29.52
C ASP A 1089 -25.26 25.02 -28.07
N ALA A 1090 -26.16 25.99 -27.90
CA ALA A 1090 -26.59 26.42 -26.57
C ALA A 1090 -27.57 25.44 -25.90
N THR A 1091 -28.16 24.51 -26.65
CA THR A 1091 -29.11 23.52 -26.12
C THR A 1091 -28.33 22.31 -25.64
N LEU A 1092 -28.37 22.01 -24.34
CA LEU A 1092 -27.68 20.85 -23.77
C LEU A 1092 -28.60 19.62 -23.85
N GLU A 1093 -28.25 18.65 -24.70
CA GLU A 1093 -28.89 17.34 -24.77
C GLU A 1093 -28.44 16.40 -23.65
N ALA A 1094 -29.25 15.39 -23.32
CA ALA A 1094 -28.84 14.37 -22.35
C ALA A 1094 -27.53 13.70 -22.78
N ASN A 1095 -26.59 13.53 -21.83
CA ASN A 1095 -25.25 13.02 -22.10
C ASN A 1095 -24.37 13.92 -23.01
N SER A 1096 -24.63 15.22 -23.05
CA SER A 1096 -23.77 16.16 -23.78
C SER A 1096 -22.65 16.75 -22.93
N VAL A 1097 -21.48 16.97 -23.53
CA VAL A 1097 -20.41 17.83 -23.01
C VAL A 1097 -20.38 19.12 -23.82
N THR A 1098 -20.43 20.29 -23.18
CA THR A 1098 -20.36 21.60 -23.84
C THR A 1098 -19.15 22.38 -23.36
N ILE A 1099 -18.29 22.81 -24.30
CA ILE A 1099 -17.13 23.67 -24.01
C ILE A 1099 -17.51 25.13 -24.27
N PHE A 1100 -17.25 26.00 -23.29
CA PHE A 1100 -17.57 27.43 -23.33
C PHE A 1100 -16.31 28.29 -23.14
N GLU A 1101 -15.65 28.57 -24.27
CA GLU A 1101 -14.41 29.36 -24.40
C GLU A 1101 -14.65 30.88 -24.41
N ALA A 1102 -15.90 31.30 -24.29
CA ALA A 1102 -16.29 32.69 -24.50
C ALA A 1102 -16.43 33.49 -23.21
N PHE A 1103 -16.00 32.98 -22.05
CA PHE A 1103 -16.15 33.67 -20.77
C PHE A 1103 -15.48 35.06 -20.81
N ASN A 1104 -16.06 36.04 -20.10
CA ASN A 1104 -15.53 37.40 -20.10
C ASN A 1104 -15.86 38.13 -18.80
N SER A 1105 -14.86 38.24 -17.93
CA SER A 1105 -14.95 38.92 -16.63
C SER A 1105 -15.04 40.46 -16.73
N ALA A 1106 -14.66 41.05 -17.87
CA ALA A 1106 -14.67 42.51 -18.06
C ALA A 1106 -16.10 43.10 -18.18
N ALA A 1107 -17.13 42.26 -18.22
CA ALA A 1107 -18.52 42.67 -18.30
C ALA A 1107 -19.03 43.31 -16.98
N VAL A 1108 -18.63 42.76 -15.83
CA VAL A 1108 -19.10 43.20 -14.49
C VAL A 1108 -17.98 43.09 -13.45
N ALA A 1109 -17.76 44.16 -12.69
CA ALA A 1109 -16.71 44.16 -11.67
C ALA A 1109 -17.01 43.16 -10.53
N ASN A 1110 -16.04 42.28 -10.25
CA ASN A 1110 -16.05 41.19 -9.26
C ASN A 1110 -16.83 39.90 -9.64
N GLU A 1111 -17.22 39.74 -10.91
CA GLU A 1111 -17.72 38.46 -11.45
C GLU A 1111 -16.62 37.85 -12.32
N THR A 1112 -15.60 37.28 -11.68
CA THR A 1112 -14.40 36.71 -12.33
C THR A 1112 -14.55 35.21 -12.48
N TRP A 1113 -13.82 34.60 -13.43
CA TRP A 1113 -13.82 33.14 -13.59
C TRP A 1113 -13.43 32.44 -12.28
N GLU A 1114 -12.40 32.96 -11.62
CA GLU A 1114 -11.91 32.47 -10.33
C GLU A 1114 -13.00 32.43 -9.24
N ALA A 1115 -13.87 33.44 -9.21
CA ALA A 1115 -14.94 33.53 -8.21
C ALA A 1115 -16.25 32.83 -8.63
N LEU A 1116 -16.30 32.19 -9.81
CA LEU A 1116 -17.49 31.49 -10.30
C LEU A 1116 -17.73 30.23 -9.46
N THR A 1117 -18.89 30.16 -8.81
CA THR A 1117 -19.34 28.96 -8.08
C THR A 1117 -20.46 28.24 -8.83
N ALA A 1118 -20.71 26.97 -8.49
CA ALA A 1118 -21.87 26.22 -8.99
C ALA A 1118 -23.20 26.94 -8.73
N SER A 1119 -23.32 27.66 -7.60
CA SER A 1119 -24.52 28.42 -7.27
C SER A 1119 -24.70 29.67 -8.12
N ASP A 1120 -23.60 30.31 -8.51
CA ASP A 1120 -23.61 31.47 -9.41
C ASP A 1120 -23.97 31.02 -10.83
N LEU A 1121 -23.40 29.92 -11.31
CA LEU A 1121 -23.73 29.33 -12.60
C LEU A 1121 -25.22 28.93 -12.68
N LEU A 1122 -25.73 28.20 -11.68
CA LEU A 1122 -27.16 27.84 -11.63
C LEU A 1122 -28.05 29.09 -11.63
N ALA A 1123 -27.69 30.13 -10.87
CA ALA A 1123 -28.46 31.37 -10.84
C ALA A 1123 -28.46 32.10 -12.19
N ALA A 1124 -27.37 32.03 -12.94
CA ALA A 1124 -27.19 32.67 -14.23
C ALA A 1124 -28.03 32.03 -15.35
N ILE A 1125 -28.16 30.70 -15.35
CA ILE A 1125 -28.72 29.92 -16.46
C ILE A 1125 -30.21 29.59 -16.30
N VAL A 1126 -30.79 29.77 -15.11
CA VAL A 1126 -32.23 29.47 -14.87
C VAL A 1126 -33.15 30.51 -15.52
N ASP A 1127 -34.16 30.05 -16.27
CA ASP A 1127 -35.05 30.91 -17.05
C ASP A 1127 -35.73 31.99 -16.20
N GLY A 1128 -35.57 33.23 -16.64
CA GLY A 1128 -36.30 34.37 -16.07
C GLY A 1128 -35.86 34.76 -14.64
N ASN A 1129 -34.75 34.23 -14.13
CA ASN A 1129 -34.15 34.67 -12.87
C ASN A 1129 -33.54 36.09 -12.99
N GLY A 1130 -33.04 36.44 -14.19
CA GLY A 1130 -32.50 37.76 -14.50
C GLY A 1130 -31.26 38.15 -13.67
N GLN A 1131 -30.64 37.18 -13.01
CA GLN A 1131 -29.27 37.24 -12.50
C GLN A 1131 -28.39 36.64 -13.60
N GLY A 1132 -27.31 37.29 -13.98
CA GLY A 1132 -26.27 36.71 -14.84
C GLY A 1132 -24.97 36.67 -14.06
N TYR A 1133 -23.94 36.06 -14.63
CA TYR A 1133 -22.58 36.08 -14.09
C TYR A 1133 -21.58 36.34 -15.21
N GLY A 1134 -20.87 37.46 -15.17
CA GLY A 1134 -20.02 37.91 -16.27
C GLY A 1134 -20.86 38.10 -17.54
N ASN A 1135 -20.59 37.27 -18.55
CA ASN A 1135 -21.37 37.20 -19.79
C ASN A 1135 -22.26 35.95 -19.92
N ILE A 1136 -22.35 35.13 -18.86
CA ILE A 1136 -23.30 34.01 -18.77
C ILE A 1136 -24.66 34.56 -18.34
N LEU A 1137 -25.68 34.28 -19.17
CA LEU A 1137 -27.05 34.76 -19.04
C LEU A 1137 -28.03 33.57 -19.18
N ASP A 1138 -29.32 33.83 -18.96
CA ASP A 1138 -30.38 32.80 -19.05
C ASP A 1138 -30.35 32.03 -20.38
N ALA A 1139 -30.15 32.73 -21.50
CA ALA A 1139 -30.07 32.12 -22.83
C ALA A 1139 -28.67 31.64 -23.24
N THR A 1140 -27.69 31.59 -22.32
CA THR A 1140 -26.34 31.08 -22.62
C THR A 1140 -26.38 29.55 -22.75
N PHE A 1141 -27.11 28.88 -21.87
CA PHE A 1141 -27.35 27.43 -21.92
C PHE A 1141 -28.84 27.17 -21.71
N ASP A 1142 -29.44 26.36 -22.57
CA ASP A 1142 -30.84 25.92 -22.50
C ASP A 1142 -30.86 24.39 -22.35
N ALA A 1143 -31.65 23.81 -21.46
CA ALA A 1143 -31.79 22.35 -21.42
C ALA A 1143 -32.70 21.86 -22.57
N GLU A 1144 -32.40 20.70 -23.17
CA GLU A 1144 -33.27 20.14 -24.22
C GLU A 1144 -34.72 19.96 -23.72
N GLY A 1145 -35.71 20.04 -24.62
CA GLY A 1145 -37.09 19.65 -24.31
C GLY A 1145 -37.26 18.18 -23.94
N THR A 1146 -38.51 17.75 -23.70
CA THR A 1146 -38.81 16.37 -23.27
C THR A 1146 -38.32 15.31 -24.26
N ILE A 1147 -37.55 14.35 -23.75
CA ILE A 1147 -37.07 13.17 -24.49
C ILE A 1147 -38.11 12.06 -24.38
N ALA A 1148 -38.49 11.48 -25.53
CA ALA A 1148 -39.44 10.37 -25.56
C ALA A 1148 -38.81 9.09 -24.99
N ASN A 1149 -39.56 8.38 -24.14
CA ASN A 1149 -39.12 7.12 -23.51
C ASN A 1149 -37.89 7.24 -22.62
N TYR A 1150 -37.60 8.44 -22.12
CA TYR A 1150 -36.52 8.67 -21.15
C TYR A 1150 -36.72 7.85 -19.87
N VAL A 1151 -35.63 7.36 -19.28
CA VAL A 1151 -35.60 6.61 -18.02
C VAL A 1151 -35.17 7.55 -16.91
N GLY A 1152 -36.07 7.81 -15.96
CA GLY A 1152 -35.81 8.75 -14.85
C GLY A 1152 -36.56 10.07 -15.01
N SER A 1153 -36.27 11.02 -14.12
CA SER A 1153 -36.85 12.37 -14.10
C SER A 1153 -35.86 13.49 -14.36
N GLU A 1154 -34.57 13.24 -14.15
CA GLU A 1154 -33.49 14.21 -14.29
C GLU A 1154 -32.50 13.72 -15.36
N ARG A 1155 -31.88 14.64 -16.08
CA ARG A 1155 -30.85 14.40 -17.11
C ARG A 1155 -29.56 15.08 -16.70
N SER A 1156 -28.43 14.49 -17.05
CA SER A 1156 -27.10 15.02 -16.73
C SER A 1156 -26.41 15.52 -18.00
N HIS A 1157 -25.64 16.58 -17.82
CA HIS A 1157 -24.91 17.30 -18.84
C HIS A 1157 -23.59 17.79 -18.24
N ILE A 1158 -22.53 17.88 -19.03
CA ILE A 1158 -21.27 18.50 -18.61
C ILE A 1158 -21.10 19.85 -19.30
N VAL A 1159 -20.62 20.84 -18.55
CA VAL A 1159 -20.18 22.13 -19.10
C VAL A 1159 -18.76 22.43 -18.61
N MET A 1160 -17.87 22.68 -19.55
CA MET A 1160 -16.50 23.15 -19.30
C MET A 1160 -16.44 24.64 -19.62
N ILE A 1161 -16.10 25.48 -18.63
CA ILE A 1161 -16.01 26.93 -18.79
C ILE A 1161 -14.55 27.35 -18.72
N GLU A 1162 -14.01 27.85 -19.82
CA GLU A 1162 -12.62 28.29 -19.91
C GLU A 1162 -12.38 29.60 -19.17
N ASN A 1163 -11.18 29.76 -18.61
CA ASN A 1163 -10.72 30.99 -17.99
C ASN A 1163 -10.43 32.05 -19.06
N ASP A 1164 -10.90 33.29 -18.83
CA ASP A 1164 -10.71 34.39 -19.77
C ASP A 1164 -9.33 35.08 -19.68
N ALA A 1165 -8.49 34.62 -18.76
CA ALA A 1165 -7.14 35.13 -18.51
C ALA A 1165 -6.05 34.05 -18.59
N ASN A 1166 -6.41 32.78 -18.80
CA ASN A 1166 -5.50 31.64 -18.93
C ASN A 1166 -6.14 30.64 -19.89
N ASP A 1167 -5.66 30.61 -21.15
CA ASP A 1167 -6.21 29.72 -22.17
C ASP A 1167 -5.89 28.25 -21.78
N GLY A 1168 -6.84 27.33 -22.00
CA GLY A 1168 -6.64 25.92 -21.62
C GLY A 1168 -7.05 25.54 -20.19
N GLU A 1169 -7.37 26.52 -19.32
CA GLU A 1169 -7.83 26.27 -17.96
C GLU A 1169 -9.37 26.27 -17.86
N TYR A 1170 -9.97 25.17 -17.41
CA TYR A 1170 -11.42 24.96 -17.39
C TYR A 1170 -11.97 24.64 -16.01
N LYS A 1171 -13.07 25.29 -15.63
CA LYS A 1171 -13.95 24.81 -14.56
C LYS A 1171 -15.00 23.88 -15.16
N VAL A 1172 -15.03 22.65 -14.67
CA VAL A 1172 -15.90 21.60 -15.20
C VAL A 1172 -17.07 21.35 -14.26
N PHE A 1173 -18.29 21.45 -14.77
CA PHE A 1173 -19.52 21.30 -13.99
C PHE A 1173 -20.41 20.19 -14.53
N GLU A 1174 -21.01 19.42 -13.61
CA GLU A 1174 -22.20 18.62 -13.92
C GLU A 1174 -23.46 19.50 -13.72
N LEU A 1175 -24.30 19.56 -14.74
CA LEU A 1175 -25.61 20.21 -14.72
C LEU A 1175 -26.69 19.13 -14.77
N SER A 1176 -27.71 19.24 -13.92
CA SER A 1176 -28.87 18.35 -13.96
C SER A 1176 -30.13 19.09 -14.36
N SER A 1177 -30.89 18.60 -15.34
CA SER A 1177 -32.14 19.21 -15.82
C SER A 1177 -33.36 18.31 -15.68
N ASP A 1178 -34.55 18.88 -15.44
CA ASP A 1178 -35.81 18.12 -15.45
C ASP A 1178 -36.22 17.78 -16.89
N ASN A 1179 -36.56 16.51 -17.13
CA ASN A 1179 -37.07 16.02 -18.40
C ASN A 1179 -38.44 16.64 -18.80
N THR A 1180 -39.17 17.28 -17.89
CA THR A 1180 -40.50 17.86 -18.17
C THR A 1180 -40.54 19.37 -18.38
N SER A 1181 -39.68 20.14 -17.71
CA SER A 1181 -39.70 21.61 -17.80
C SER A 1181 -38.65 22.21 -18.73
N ALA A 1182 -37.67 21.44 -19.21
CA ALA A 1182 -36.52 21.94 -19.98
C ALA A 1182 -35.75 23.03 -19.20
N GLU A 1183 -35.51 22.79 -17.92
CA GLU A 1183 -34.89 23.75 -17.00
C GLU A 1183 -33.87 23.02 -16.10
N PHE A 1184 -32.79 23.71 -15.75
CA PHE A 1184 -31.75 23.21 -14.86
C PHE A 1184 -32.21 23.25 -13.40
N THR A 1185 -31.83 22.22 -12.65
CA THR A 1185 -32.29 21.95 -11.28
C THR A 1185 -31.15 21.96 -10.28
N SER A 1186 -29.95 21.55 -10.70
CA SER A 1186 -28.72 21.55 -9.91
C SER A 1186 -27.50 21.75 -10.80
N VAL A 1187 -26.43 22.25 -10.18
CA VAL A 1187 -25.08 22.36 -10.73
C VAL A 1187 -24.11 21.89 -9.64
N GLN A 1188 -23.13 21.07 -10.01
CA GLN A 1188 -22.04 20.65 -9.14
C GLN A 1188 -20.70 20.87 -9.84
N LEU A 1189 -19.67 21.30 -9.10
CA LEU A 1189 -18.32 21.45 -9.62
C LEU A 1189 -17.64 20.07 -9.56
N ILE A 1190 -17.14 19.59 -10.70
CA ILE A 1190 -16.30 18.40 -10.77
C ILE A 1190 -14.89 18.78 -10.33
N GLY A 1191 -14.30 19.79 -10.96
CA GLY A 1191 -12.96 20.30 -10.62
C GLY A 1191 -12.53 21.42 -11.56
N THR A 1192 -11.31 21.90 -11.35
CA THR A 1192 -10.59 22.76 -12.29
C THR A 1192 -9.52 21.91 -12.99
N TYR A 1193 -9.39 22.06 -14.31
CA TYR A 1193 -8.46 21.28 -15.13
C TYR A 1193 -7.75 22.21 -16.12
N ASP A 1194 -6.43 22.21 -16.09
CA ASP A 1194 -5.57 22.97 -17.00
C ASP A 1194 -4.90 22.02 -18.00
N PHE A 1195 -5.20 22.20 -19.28
CA PHE A 1195 -4.63 21.44 -20.40
C PHE A 1195 -3.49 22.18 -21.10
N GLY A 1196 -3.09 23.36 -20.59
CA GLY A 1196 -2.04 24.22 -21.16
C GLY A 1196 -2.44 25.02 -22.40
N ASP A 1197 -3.36 24.52 -23.23
CA ASP A 1197 -3.94 25.23 -24.39
C ASP A 1197 -5.45 24.93 -24.55
N SER A 1198 -6.15 25.78 -25.29
CA SER A 1198 -7.58 25.68 -25.52
C SER A 1198 -7.95 24.45 -26.37
N LEU A 1199 -8.95 23.68 -25.95
CA LEU A 1199 -9.39 22.46 -26.64
C LEU A 1199 -10.11 22.72 -27.98
N GLY A 1200 -10.45 23.98 -28.29
CA GLY A 1200 -10.89 24.46 -29.60
C GLY A 1200 -12.16 23.80 -30.18
N GLY A 1201 -12.94 23.11 -29.35
CA GLY A 1201 -14.11 22.31 -29.75
C GLY A 1201 -13.79 21.09 -30.62
N VAL A 1202 -12.56 20.56 -30.58
CA VAL A 1202 -12.10 19.39 -31.36
C VAL A 1202 -11.83 18.19 -30.43
N LEU A 1203 -12.66 18.02 -29.41
CA LEU A 1203 -12.56 16.95 -28.42
C LEU A 1203 -13.29 15.67 -28.89
N THR A 1204 -12.65 14.53 -28.69
CA THR A 1204 -13.31 13.22 -28.74
C THR A 1204 -13.57 12.73 -27.31
N LEU A 1205 -14.78 12.25 -27.03
CA LEU A 1205 -15.14 11.69 -25.73
C LEU A 1205 -14.91 10.19 -25.75
N ALA A 1206 -14.56 9.61 -24.60
CA ALA A 1206 -14.55 8.17 -24.43
C ALA A 1206 -15.99 7.64 -24.56
N ASP A 1207 -16.39 7.25 -25.78
CA ASP A 1207 -17.70 6.67 -26.05
C ASP A 1207 -17.72 5.25 -25.48
N ASN A 1208 -18.21 5.07 -24.24
CA ASN A 1208 -18.44 3.79 -23.56
C ASN A 1208 -17.58 2.64 -24.12
N LEU A 1209 -16.31 2.61 -23.72
CA LEU A 1209 -15.41 1.45 -23.88
C LEU A 1209 -16.18 0.22 -23.35
N ALA A 1210 -16.78 -0.57 -24.25
CA ALA A 1210 -17.72 -1.64 -23.93
C ALA A 1210 -17.69 -2.76 -24.97
#